data_AF-A0ABD0LPV2-F1
#
_entry.id   AF-A0ABD0LPV2-F1
#
_cell.length_a   1.000
_cell.length_b   1.000
_cell.length_c   1.000
_cell.angle_alpha   90.00
_cell.angle_beta   90.00
_cell.angle_gamma   90.00
#
_symmetry.space_group_name_H-M   'P 1'
#
loop_
_entity.id
_entity.type
_entity.pdbx_description
1 polymer ?
#
loop_
_entity_poly.entity_id
_entity_poly.type
_entity_poly.pdbx_seq_one_letter_code
_entity_poly.pdbx_strand_id
1 'polypeptide(L)'
;MAARETAANADSDNEDDAFQDAVEKINFLPARMVKHRAQNSVEKEKLILNHLKPSSLLPYQTAQALTVIGGYCHPLSTAGPGTSDIDYLAPAAGSPSLFLFQCSHLRCADPVRWAKDSLGDDIDGGSFQLVGGWRKDRHYYVRGVSLVLLVVRLMCIVQGLRDCSHFDGGDVDLDTSIHESSIALKLFFTNRFAEARDRMRPLADKSMYHSLGYGTILYIQAVMTFDMADIEQAIAAMKQSMLVSYKLRRRTSVLASISKMASGVNYDEFTEEEIHAELVYAESLLLRALLTFIQDENLISFVKGGLKIRECHKIYKECNRILMKRKWDTDRHKMHFESGVRMGVGAFNLMISLLPSKIMKLLEFAGFSGSKRLGLSELMKGSELHTSLRGPLCSIVLLSYHTVVTYVLGLGDGDLDLARELLAPCLQSFPRGALFLFFAGRIEEIQGNVEEAILRFEESIDCQSEWRQFHHLCFWELMWCHCFKSDWLMAMKYAERLCKESRWSKATYTYQKASFLMMCDEQTEETKAHLKFLFSEVPRLKQRIAGKSLPFEKFAVAKAKRYMEQNEYLTLPAVELIYVWNGFNIVGKRRPLLEPMLMIVEQTVQNILDDKASHKYYFDNYSLALLLKGVCLRHRGQLFQAEQCFQEVISNENDLVYDKYLIPYAVVELAILYLLQERMDDVKSCLHRAKKNYKGYALESRLHFRIHAIKLQLQLSGSNSETSGTRTPTSTHSFTPGASGSLDKEWTGFSDPTGDSDVDSVNMNGVTGSITTGRFDSEIN
;
A
#
# COMPACT_ATOMS: atom_id res chain seq x y z
N MET A 1 -11.02 -40.25 26.45
CA MET A 1 -10.48 -41.25 27.38
C MET A 1 -9.08 -41.60 26.94
N ALA A 2 -8.88 -42.37 25.85
CA ALA A 2 -7.55 -42.68 25.28
C ALA A 2 -6.44 -41.62 25.47
N ALA A 3 -6.59 -40.39 24.96
CA ALA A 3 -5.58 -39.33 25.09
C ALA A 3 -5.27 -38.84 26.54
N ARG A 4 -6.08 -39.21 27.53
CA ARG A 4 -5.79 -39.03 28.98
C ARG A 4 -5.08 -40.24 29.59
N GLU A 5 -5.20 -41.42 28.99
CA GLU A 5 -4.49 -42.63 29.42
C GLU A 5 -3.06 -42.63 28.86
N THR A 6 -2.87 -42.21 27.60
CA THR A 6 -1.53 -42.02 27.01
C THR A 6 -0.70 -41.00 27.78
N ALA A 7 -1.31 -39.85 28.14
CA ALA A 7 -0.65 -38.77 28.87
C ALA A 7 -0.37 -39.07 30.37
N ALA A 8 -0.78 -40.24 30.87
CA ALA A 8 -0.52 -40.68 32.24
C ALA A 8 0.69 -41.63 32.36
N ASN A 9 1.20 -42.14 31.24
CA ASN A 9 2.22 -43.19 31.18
C ASN A 9 3.50 -42.77 30.42
N ALA A 10 3.69 -41.47 30.18
CA ALA A 10 4.87 -40.93 29.50
C ALA A 10 5.85 -40.30 30.50
N ASP A 11 7.00 -40.94 30.69
CA ASP A 11 8.15 -40.31 31.39
C ASP A 11 8.73 -39.15 30.55
N SER A 12 9.42 -38.23 31.22
CA SER A 12 9.46 -36.80 30.86
C SER A 12 10.23 -36.36 29.59
N ASP A 13 10.81 -37.28 28.83
CA ASP A 13 11.95 -36.96 27.97
C ASP A 13 11.68 -37.02 26.44
N ASN A 14 10.43 -37.22 25.98
CA ASN A 14 10.08 -37.03 24.56
C ASN A 14 8.61 -36.62 24.31
N GLU A 15 8.30 -35.31 24.31
CA GLU A 15 6.94 -34.81 24.05
C GLU A 15 6.50 -34.91 22.57
N ASP A 16 7.42 -34.80 21.61
CA ASP A 16 7.11 -34.72 20.18
C ASP A 16 6.53 -36.04 19.61
N ASP A 17 7.06 -37.21 20.01
CA ASP A 17 6.55 -38.52 19.56
C ASP A 17 5.12 -38.79 20.06
N ALA A 18 4.84 -38.41 21.31
CA ALA A 18 3.52 -38.56 21.91
C ALA A 18 2.47 -37.65 21.23
N PHE A 19 2.89 -36.48 20.74
CA PHE A 19 2.04 -35.62 19.91
C PHE A 19 1.77 -36.24 18.53
N GLN A 20 2.78 -36.85 17.90
CA GLN A 20 2.66 -37.47 16.58
C GLN A 20 1.64 -38.64 16.58
N ASP A 21 1.77 -39.56 17.53
CA ASP A 21 0.87 -40.71 17.70
C ASP A 21 -0.59 -40.30 18.00
N ALA A 22 -0.77 -39.23 18.80
CA ALA A 22 -2.09 -38.67 19.07
C ALA A 22 -2.74 -38.08 17.81
N VAL A 23 -1.98 -37.48 16.90
CA VAL A 23 -2.48 -36.92 15.63
C VAL A 23 -2.92 -38.02 14.66
N GLU A 24 -2.16 -39.11 14.52
CA GLU A 24 -2.57 -40.23 13.66
C GLU A 24 -3.86 -40.89 14.16
N LYS A 25 -3.97 -41.15 15.46
CA LYS A 25 -5.14 -41.80 16.07
C LYS A 25 -6.44 -40.97 15.99
N ILE A 26 -6.35 -39.65 15.88
CA ILE A 26 -7.51 -38.77 15.69
C ILE A 26 -8.09 -38.87 14.27
N ASN A 27 -7.26 -39.14 13.26
CA ASN A 27 -7.67 -39.11 11.84
C ASN A 27 -8.53 -40.31 11.38
N PHE A 28 -8.75 -41.33 12.23
CA PHE A 28 -9.33 -42.62 11.83
C PHE A 28 -10.73 -42.97 12.40
N LEU A 29 -11.44 -42.06 13.07
CA LEU A 29 -12.75 -42.35 13.68
C LEU A 29 -13.93 -42.28 12.67
N PRO A 30 -14.72 -43.36 12.45
CA PRO A 30 -15.80 -43.36 11.47
C PRO A 30 -17.05 -42.56 11.86
N ALA A 31 -17.64 -41.85 10.90
CA ALA A 31 -18.72 -40.86 11.09
C ALA A 31 -20.07 -41.39 11.63
N ARG A 32 -20.24 -42.69 11.89
CA ARG A 32 -21.53 -43.26 12.35
C ARG A 32 -21.89 -42.92 13.80
N MET A 33 -20.91 -42.77 14.71
CA MET A 33 -21.21 -42.53 16.13
C MET A 33 -21.78 -41.14 16.45
N VAL A 34 -21.50 -40.13 15.62
CA VAL A 34 -21.95 -38.74 15.87
C VAL A 34 -23.47 -38.61 15.80
N LYS A 35 -24.14 -39.39 14.93
CA LYS A 35 -25.57 -39.21 14.63
C LYS A 35 -26.51 -39.55 15.80
N HIS A 36 -26.12 -40.48 16.67
CA HIS A 36 -27.01 -41.00 17.72
C HIS A 36 -27.15 -40.07 18.93
N ARG A 37 -26.22 -39.13 19.16
CA ARG A 37 -26.31 -38.18 20.29
C ARG A 37 -27.27 -37.02 20.05
N ALA A 38 -27.47 -36.59 18.79
CA ALA A 38 -28.28 -35.42 18.48
C ALA A 38 -29.78 -35.59 18.82
N GLN A 39 -30.33 -36.80 18.64
CA GLN A 39 -31.77 -37.04 18.81
C GLN A 39 -32.22 -36.92 20.28
N ASN A 40 -31.38 -37.25 21.26
CA ASN A 40 -31.74 -37.21 22.68
C ASN A 40 -31.73 -35.80 23.29
N SER A 41 -31.26 -34.76 22.56
CA SER A 41 -31.27 -33.38 23.06
C SER A 41 -32.64 -32.71 22.86
N VAL A 42 -33.24 -32.95 21.69
CA VAL A 42 -34.46 -32.25 21.21
C VAL A 42 -35.71 -32.55 22.05
N GLU A 43 -35.74 -33.67 22.77
CA GLU A 43 -36.85 -33.99 23.68
C GLU A 43 -36.79 -33.20 25.00
N LYS A 44 -35.61 -32.74 25.45
CA LYS A 44 -35.49 -32.01 26.72
C LYS A 44 -35.96 -30.56 26.63
N GLU A 45 -35.68 -29.86 25.53
CA GLU A 45 -36.08 -28.46 25.36
C GLU A 45 -37.61 -28.26 25.38
N LYS A 46 -38.36 -29.23 24.83
CA LYS A 46 -39.83 -29.19 24.79
C LYS A 46 -40.50 -29.17 26.17
N LEU A 47 -39.80 -29.58 27.23
CA LEU A 47 -40.35 -29.60 28.59
C LEU A 47 -40.28 -28.22 29.28
N ILE A 48 -39.36 -27.34 28.85
CA ILE A 48 -39.02 -26.10 29.57
C ILE A 48 -39.92 -24.92 29.16
N LEU A 49 -40.42 -24.90 27.92
CA LEU A 49 -41.12 -23.77 27.32
C LEU A 49 -42.56 -23.49 27.83
N ASN A 50 -43.11 -24.32 28.72
CA ASN A 50 -44.52 -24.28 29.12
C ASN A 50 -44.85 -23.44 30.39
N HIS A 51 -43.91 -22.67 30.96
CA HIS A 51 -44.02 -22.20 32.35
C HIS A 51 -43.78 -20.70 32.65
N LEU A 52 -43.92 -19.79 31.68
CA LEU A 52 -43.80 -18.33 31.95
C LEU A 52 -44.98 -17.50 31.40
N LYS A 53 -45.45 -16.52 32.20
CA LYS A 53 -46.52 -15.54 31.89
C LYS A 53 -46.05 -14.09 32.20
N PRO A 54 -46.67 -13.03 31.63
CA PRO A 54 -46.09 -11.68 31.62
C PRO A 54 -46.83 -10.60 32.45
N SER A 55 -46.07 -9.58 32.90
CA SER A 55 -46.50 -8.29 33.50
C SER A 55 -45.27 -7.37 33.68
N SER A 56 -45.28 -6.02 33.60
CA SER A 56 -46.29 -5.03 33.16
C SER A 56 -45.71 -3.58 33.18
N LEU A 57 -46.36 -2.63 32.47
CA LEU A 57 -46.33 -1.14 32.62
C LEU A 57 -45.26 -0.27 31.90
N LEU A 58 -45.64 1.02 31.69
CA LEU A 58 -45.01 2.12 30.92
C LEU A 58 -44.71 3.33 31.89
N PRO A 59 -44.64 4.67 31.55
CA PRO A 59 -44.56 5.44 30.26
C PRO A 59 -43.68 6.75 30.20
N TYR A 60 -43.45 7.27 28.97
CA TYR A 60 -43.23 8.70 28.56
C TYR A 60 -41.96 9.46 29.07
N GLN A 61 -41.43 10.56 28.47
CA GLN A 61 -41.99 11.69 27.68
C GLN A 61 -41.08 12.25 26.53
N THR A 62 -41.69 13.02 25.60
CA THR A 62 -41.22 14.13 24.69
C THR A 62 -39.75 14.31 24.23
N ALA A 63 -39.36 14.67 22.98
CA ALA A 63 -39.95 15.24 21.74
C ALA A 63 -39.72 16.76 21.44
N GLN A 64 -39.64 17.10 20.13
CA GLN A 64 -39.46 18.43 19.49
C GLN A 64 -38.03 19.03 19.55
N ALA A 65 -37.56 19.88 18.61
CA ALA A 65 -38.23 20.58 17.48
C ALA A 65 -37.40 20.56 16.16
N LEU A 66 -37.94 21.17 15.09
CA LEU A 66 -37.35 21.20 13.73
C LEU A 66 -37.68 22.53 13.01
N THR A 67 -36.82 22.96 12.07
CA THR A 67 -37.03 24.03 11.06
C THR A 67 -36.92 25.50 11.50
N VAL A 68 -36.09 26.30 10.78
CA VAL A 68 -36.34 27.68 10.30
C VAL A 68 -35.14 28.22 9.48
N ILE A 69 -35.41 28.75 8.28
CA ILE A 69 -34.79 29.86 7.48
C ILE A 69 -33.26 30.13 7.58
N GLY A 70 -32.50 30.51 6.53
CA GLY A 70 -32.80 30.69 5.09
C GLY A 70 -32.36 32.05 4.48
N GLY A 71 -31.20 32.09 3.80
CA GLY A 71 -30.85 33.08 2.76
C GLY A 71 -30.07 34.37 3.16
N TYR A 72 -29.23 34.83 2.22
CA TYR A 72 -28.55 36.16 2.11
C TYR A 72 -27.60 36.57 3.28
N CYS A 73 -26.53 37.38 3.10
CA CYS A 73 -26.20 38.33 2.04
C CYS A 73 -24.67 38.61 1.92
N HIS A 74 -24.21 39.13 0.77
CA HIS A 74 -22.94 39.87 0.61
C HIS A 74 -23.18 41.38 0.76
N PRO A 75 -22.15 42.20 1.10
CA PRO A 75 -22.09 43.55 0.53
C PRO A 75 -20.68 44.14 0.24
N LEU A 76 -20.54 44.69 -0.99
CA LEU A 76 -19.83 45.96 -1.33
C LEU A 76 -18.29 46.06 -1.16
N SER A 77 -17.54 46.96 -1.85
CA SER A 77 -17.89 48.14 -2.69
C SER A 77 -16.87 48.46 -3.82
N THR A 78 -17.36 48.97 -4.98
CA THR A 78 -16.78 50.04 -5.87
C THR A 78 -15.34 49.95 -6.46
N ALA A 79 -15.01 50.46 -7.66
CA ALA A 79 -15.76 50.98 -8.82
C ALA A 79 -14.81 51.24 -10.03
N GLY A 80 -15.33 51.32 -11.28
CA GLY A 80 -14.59 51.75 -12.49
C GLY A 80 -15.14 51.17 -13.81
N PRO A 81 -15.42 51.96 -14.89
CA PRO A 81 -16.10 51.49 -16.12
C PRO A 81 -15.22 51.41 -17.39
N GLY A 82 -15.63 50.60 -18.39
CA GLY A 82 -14.94 50.56 -19.71
C GLY A 82 -15.49 49.62 -20.81
N THR A 83 -16.64 49.98 -21.43
CA THR A 83 -17.03 49.77 -22.86
C THR A 83 -17.10 48.40 -23.58
N SER A 84 -18.01 48.36 -24.58
CA SER A 84 -18.08 47.54 -25.82
C SER A 84 -18.36 46.02 -25.80
N ASP A 85 -19.65 45.69 -25.93
CA ASP A 85 -20.30 45.01 -27.08
C ASP A 85 -20.01 43.54 -27.53
N ILE A 86 -20.99 43.03 -28.30
CA ILE A 86 -21.06 41.84 -29.19
C ILE A 86 -21.71 40.56 -28.64
N ASP A 87 -23.03 40.53 -28.86
CA ASP A 87 -23.89 39.46 -29.39
C ASP A 87 -24.21 38.13 -28.67
N TYR A 88 -25.51 37.84 -28.74
CA TYR A 88 -26.19 36.60 -28.37
C TYR A 88 -25.96 35.49 -29.40
N LEU A 89 -26.05 34.23 -28.95
CA LEU A 89 -26.89 33.24 -29.63
C LEU A 89 -27.33 32.11 -28.67
N ALA A 90 -28.64 31.95 -28.53
CA ALA A 90 -29.29 30.79 -27.92
C ALA A 90 -30.25 30.17 -28.96
N PRO A 91 -30.71 28.92 -28.74
CA PRO A 91 -32.15 28.80 -28.46
C PRO A 91 -32.56 27.66 -27.51
N ALA A 92 -33.80 27.78 -26.99
CA ALA A 92 -34.76 26.74 -26.54
C ALA A 92 -34.21 25.51 -25.78
N ALA A 93 -34.55 25.23 -24.50
CA ALA A 93 -35.79 25.39 -23.73
C ALA A 93 -36.97 24.52 -24.22
N GLY A 94 -37.33 23.50 -23.42
CA GLY A 94 -38.51 22.63 -23.58
C GLY A 94 -39.15 22.34 -22.22
N SER A 95 -40.46 22.55 -22.13
CA SER A 95 -41.24 22.73 -20.89
C SER A 95 -41.57 21.46 -20.08
N PRO A 96 -42.00 21.58 -18.79
CA PRO A 96 -42.05 20.46 -17.83
C PRO A 96 -43.44 19.83 -17.63
N SER A 97 -43.51 18.76 -16.83
CA SER A 97 -44.75 18.23 -16.23
C SER A 97 -44.52 17.68 -14.81
N LEU A 98 -45.48 17.90 -13.91
CA LEU A 98 -45.48 17.44 -12.51
C LEU A 98 -46.24 16.11 -12.34
N PHE A 99 -46.21 15.59 -11.10
CA PHE A 99 -47.03 14.50 -10.55
C PHE A 99 -46.63 13.07 -11.00
N LEU A 100 -46.82 12.02 -10.20
CA LEU A 100 -47.69 11.88 -9.01
C LEU A 100 -46.99 11.14 -7.85
N PHE A 101 -47.41 11.44 -6.62
CA PHE A 101 -47.06 10.67 -5.41
C PHE A 101 -47.84 9.33 -5.40
N GLN A 102 -47.19 8.22 -5.05
CA GLN A 102 -47.94 7.04 -4.60
C GLN A 102 -47.18 6.29 -3.51
N CYS A 103 -47.59 6.50 -2.25
CA CYS A 103 -47.13 5.69 -1.13
C CYS A 103 -47.96 4.40 -1.06
N SER A 104 -47.29 3.24 -1.07
CA SER A 104 -47.94 1.94 -0.83
C SER A 104 -47.08 1.07 0.10
N HIS A 105 -47.47 1.05 1.38
CA HIS A 105 -47.06 0.10 2.43
C HIS A 105 -45.56 -0.10 2.69
N LEU A 106 -45.05 0.61 3.71
CA LEU A 106 -44.09 -0.03 4.62
C LEU A 106 -44.75 -1.25 5.28
N ARG A 107 -44.00 -2.35 5.39
CA ARG A 107 -44.13 -3.29 6.52
C ARG A 107 -42.78 -3.30 7.23
N CYS A 108 -42.76 -2.85 8.48
CA CYS A 108 -41.59 -2.98 9.32
C CYS A 108 -41.35 -4.47 9.62
N ALA A 109 -40.11 -4.93 9.48
CA ALA A 109 -39.66 -6.25 9.88
C ALA A 109 -38.56 -6.10 10.93
N ASP A 110 -38.75 -6.72 12.10
CA ASP A 110 -37.83 -6.60 13.24
C ASP A 110 -36.43 -7.16 12.93
N PRO A 111 -35.35 -6.34 13.00
CA PRO A 111 -33.98 -6.83 12.79
C PRO A 111 -33.54 -7.90 13.81
N VAL A 112 -34.20 -7.96 14.96
CA VAL A 112 -33.83 -8.82 16.10
C VAL A 112 -34.13 -10.30 15.86
N ARG A 113 -35.02 -10.64 14.91
CA ARG A 113 -35.45 -12.03 14.68
C ARG A 113 -34.59 -12.82 13.68
N TRP A 114 -33.89 -12.16 12.76
CA TRP A 114 -33.00 -12.86 11.80
C TRP A 114 -31.66 -13.25 12.44
N ALA A 115 -31.19 -12.51 13.44
CA ALA A 115 -29.91 -12.75 14.11
C ALA A 115 -29.89 -13.99 15.03
N LYS A 116 -31.04 -14.62 15.32
CA LYS A 116 -31.13 -15.77 16.25
C LYS A 116 -31.19 -17.16 15.60
N ASP A 117 -31.51 -17.25 14.32
CA ASP A 117 -31.66 -18.54 13.62
C ASP A 117 -30.41 -18.94 12.80
N SER A 118 -29.30 -18.20 12.96
CA SER A 118 -28.02 -18.44 12.25
C SER A 118 -26.81 -18.66 13.17
N LEU A 119 -27.02 -18.70 14.49
CA LEU A 119 -26.01 -19.01 15.49
C LEU A 119 -26.59 -20.04 16.48
N GLY A 120 -26.11 -21.28 16.39
CA GLY A 120 -26.32 -22.26 17.44
C GLY A 120 -25.27 -22.05 18.53
N ASP A 121 -25.66 -21.38 19.62
CA ASP A 121 -24.83 -21.23 20.81
C ASP A 121 -24.82 -22.55 21.60
N ASP A 122 -23.66 -23.20 21.70
CA ASP A 122 -23.35 -24.15 22.78
C ASP A 122 -21.84 -24.51 22.87
N ILE A 123 -21.00 -23.58 23.34
CA ILE A 123 -19.74 -23.93 24.02
C ILE A 123 -19.56 -23.01 25.24
N ASP A 124 -19.63 -23.63 26.41
CA ASP A 124 -19.48 -22.99 27.72
C ASP A 124 -18.04 -22.49 28.00
N GLY A 125 -17.89 -21.70 29.06
CA GLY A 125 -16.63 -21.02 29.40
C GLY A 125 -15.44 -21.94 29.74
N GLY A 126 -14.63 -22.32 28.74
CA GLY A 126 -13.39 -23.08 28.90
C GLY A 126 -12.11 -22.29 28.57
N SER A 127 -11.26 -22.02 29.56
CA SER A 127 -10.05 -21.20 29.39
C SER A 127 -8.89 -21.95 28.70
N PHE A 128 -8.94 -22.06 27.37
CA PHE A 128 -7.84 -22.64 26.59
C PHE A 128 -6.57 -21.77 26.61
N GLN A 129 -5.56 -22.21 27.34
CA GLN A 129 -4.19 -21.71 27.21
C GLN A 129 -3.57 -22.22 25.91
N LEU A 130 -3.61 -21.40 24.85
CA LEU A 130 -2.80 -21.66 23.65
C LEU A 130 -1.31 -21.47 23.96
N VAL A 131 -0.53 -22.53 23.66
CA VAL A 131 0.91 -22.67 23.95
C VAL A 131 1.74 -21.49 23.44
N GLY A 132 2.79 -21.15 24.19
CA GLY A 132 3.43 -19.83 24.26
C GLY A 132 4.25 -19.31 23.06
N GLY A 133 4.00 -19.73 21.82
CA GLY A 133 4.71 -19.23 20.64
C GLY A 133 4.16 -17.90 20.07
N TRP A 134 2.85 -17.85 19.80
CA TRP A 134 2.27 -16.90 18.84
C TRP A 134 1.99 -15.47 19.36
N ARG A 135 2.26 -15.16 20.64
CA ARG A 135 1.81 -13.88 21.22
C ARG A 135 2.67 -12.66 20.83
N LYS A 136 3.98 -12.83 20.54
CA LYS A 136 4.95 -11.72 20.39
C LYS A 136 4.97 -11.02 19.00
N ASP A 137 4.80 -11.73 17.89
CA ASP A 137 5.01 -11.13 16.55
C ASP A 137 3.77 -10.54 15.85
N ARG A 138 2.60 -10.57 16.51
CA ARG A 138 1.30 -10.03 16.01
C ARG A 138 1.30 -8.53 15.67
N HIS A 139 2.36 -7.81 16.03
CA HIS A 139 2.56 -6.41 15.63
C HIS A 139 3.19 -6.27 14.24
N TYR A 140 4.04 -7.20 13.80
CA TYR A 140 4.77 -7.06 12.52
C TYR A 140 3.92 -7.45 11.32
N TYR A 141 3.28 -8.62 11.34
CA TYR A 141 2.60 -9.18 10.16
C TYR A 141 1.53 -8.24 9.57
N VAL A 142 0.76 -7.53 10.41
CA VAL A 142 -0.26 -6.55 9.96
C VAL A 142 0.37 -5.25 9.39
N ARG A 143 1.60 -4.88 9.79
CA ARG A 143 2.31 -3.71 9.23
C ARG A 143 2.70 -3.92 7.76
N GLY A 144 2.84 -5.17 7.32
CA GLY A 144 3.03 -5.53 5.91
C GLY A 144 1.78 -5.24 5.05
N VAL A 145 0.58 -5.48 5.60
CA VAL A 145 -0.68 -5.25 4.89
C VAL A 145 -0.96 -3.76 4.68
N SER A 146 -0.45 -2.86 5.53
CA SER A 146 -0.49 -1.40 5.22
C SER A 146 0.33 -1.02 3.98
N LEU A 147 1.38 -1.76 3.64
CA LEU A 147 2.09 -1.59 2.36
C LEU A 147 1.34 -2.27 1.21
N VAL A 148 0.77 -3.46 1.41
CA VAL A 148 -0.09 -4.07 0.38
C VAL A 148 -1.25 -3.14 0.01
N LEU A 149 -1.91 -2.53 1.00
CA LEU A 149 -2.95 -1.53 0.80
C LEU A 149 -2.44 -0.24 0.14
N LEU A 150 -1.17 0.14 0.33
CA LEU A 150 -0.55 1.30 -0.35
C LEU A 150 -0.29 1.02 -1.84
N VAL A 151 0.23 -0.15 -2.19
CA VAL A 151 0.46 -0.50 -3.61
C VAL A 151 -0.86 -0.80 -4.32
N VAL A 152 -1.83 -1.36 -3.61
CA VAL A 152 -3.23 -1.43 -4.08
C VAL A 152 -3.81 -0.03 -4.34
N ARG A 153 -3.50 0.96 -3.50
CA ARG A 153 -3.92 2.36 -3.69
C ARG A 153 -3.42 2.99 -5.00
N LEU A 154 -2.33 2.46 -5.56
CA LEU A 154 -1.73 2.89 -6.82
C LEU A 154 -2.22 2.09 -8.04
N MET A 155 -2.76 0.89 -7.82
CA MET A 155 -3.30 0.01 -8.85
C MET A 155 -4.77 0.28 -9.21
N CYS A 156 -5.43 1.28 -8.59
CA CYS A 156 -6.90 1.37 -8.58
C CYS A 156 -7.48 2.77 -8.76
N ILE A 157 -7.87 3.12 -10.00
CA ILE A 157 -8.37 4.41 -10.50
C ILE A 157 -9.28 4.15 -11.73
N VAL A 158 -10.53 4.61 -11.99
CA VAL A 158 -11.65 5.40 -11.32
C VAL A 158 -13.15 5.09 -12.01
N GLN A 159 -15.33 4.65 -11.22
CA GLN A 159 -16.81 4.41 -11.66
C GLN A 159 -17.84 5.58 -11.82
N GLY A 160 -18.48 5.64 -13.01
CA GLY A 160 -19.93 5.76 -13.25
C GLY A 160 -20.47 7.18 -13.54
N LEU A 161 -21.53 7.40 -14.34
CA LEU A 161 -22.46 6.60 -15.19
C LEU A 161 -22.76 7.45 -16.48
N ARG A 162 -23.42 7.02 -17.57
CA ARG A 162 -24.60 6.15 -17.74
C ARG A 162 -24.86 5.90 -19.24
N ASP A 163 -25.38 4.72 -19.60
CA ASP A 163 -26.46 4.43 -20.59
C ASP A 163 -26.26 3.08 -21.33
N CYS A 164 -27.36 2.46 -21.78
CA CYS A 164 -27.40 1.03 -22.12
C CYS A 164 -27.84 0.75 -23.55
N SER A 165 -27.05 -0.06 -24.27
CA SER A 165 -27.49 -0.84 -25.44
C SER A 165 -27.56 -2.32 -25.07
N HIS A 166 -28.68 -3.01 -25.37
CA HIS A 166 -28.76 -4.46 -25.21
C HIS A 166 -28.00 -5.20 -26.31
N PHE A 167 -27.41 -6.35 -25.94
CA PHE A 167 -26.80 -7.34 -26.84
C PHE A 167 -27.29 -8.72 -26.41
N ASP A 168 -27.50 -9.63 -27.36
CA ASP A 168 -28.41 -10.78 -27.16
C ASP A 168 -27.73 -12.16 -27.15
N GLY A 169 -28.36 -13.11 -26.45
CA GLY A 169 -28.28 -14.53 -26.71
C GLY A 169 -27.01 -15.27 -26.30
N GLY A 170 -25.95 -15.10 -27.09
CA GLY A 170 -24.91 -16.12 -27.32
C GLY A 170 -24.01 -16.50 -26.13
N ASP A 171 -23.41 -17.68 -26.24
CA ASP A 171 -22.13 -17.99 -25.57
C ASP A 171 -21.02 -17.16 -26.24
N VAL A 172 -20.14 -16.59 -25.41
CA VAL A 172 -19.16 -15.58 -25.85
C VAL A 172 -17.76 -16.20 -25.77
N ASP A 173 -17.17 -16.41 -26.96
CA ASP A 173 -15.86 -17.03 -27.13
C ASP A 173 -14.70 -16.19 -26.55
N LEU A 174 -13.53 -16.82 -26.45
CA LEU A 174 -12.32 -16.24 -25.85
C LEU A 174 -11.82 -14.99 -26.59
N ASP A 175 -11.90 -14.95 -27.92
CA ASP A 175 -11.40 -13.85 -28.75
C ASP A 175 -12.30 -12.62 -28.60
N THR A 176 -13.61 -12.81 -28.73
CA THR A 176 -14.61 -11.77 -28.42
C THR A 176 -14.46 -11.27 -26.98
N SER A 177 -14.26 -12.17 -26.00
CA SER A 177 -14.06 -11.80 -24.60
C SER A 177 -12.81 -10.94 -24.39
N ILE A 178 -11.70 -11.27 -25.06
CA ILE A 178 -10.44 -10.52 -25.01
C ILE A 178 -10.56 -9.18 -25.75
N HIS A 179 -11.21 -9.15 -26.91
CA HIS A 179 -11.39 -7.97 -27.75
C HIS A 179 -12.22 -6.89 -27.02
N GLU A 180 -13.38 -7.27 -26.49
CA GLU A 180 -14.28 -6.37 -25.76
C GLU A 180 -13.61 -5.79 -24.50
N SER A 181 -12.90 -6.64 -23.74
CA SER A 181 -12.08 -6.17 -22.61
C SER A 181 -10.95 -5.24 -23.03
N SER A 182 -10.37 -5.42 -24.21
CA SER A 182 -9.32 -4.53 -24.73
C SER A 182 -9.88 -3.17 -25.16
N ILE A 183 -11.12 -3.11 -25.66
CA ILE A 183 -11.83 -1.85 -25.92
C ILE A 183 -12.17 -1.15 -24.60
N ALA A 184 -12.71 -1.86 -23.61
CA ALA A 184 -13.02 -1.27 -22.31
C ALA A 184 -11.78 -0.74 -21.59
N LEU A 185 -10.64 -1.45 -21.67
CA LEU A 185 -9.37 -0.96 -21.12
C LEU A 185 -8.93 0.36 -21.79
N LYS A 186 -9.12 0.50 -23.11
CA LYS A 186 -8.85 1.76 -23.84
C LYS A 186 -9.84 2.87 -23.47
N LEU A 187 -11.14 2.56 -23.35
CA LEU A 187 -12.15 3.52 -22.88
C LEU A 187 -11.78 4.07 -21.49
N PHE A 188 -11.43 3.16 -20.57
CA PHE A 188 -10.99 3.47 -19.21
C PHE A 188 -9.74 4.37 -19.18
N PHE A 189 -8.72 4.07 -19.97
CA PHE A 189 -7.51 4.90 -20.10
C PHE A 189 -7.72 6.22 -20.88
N THR A 190 -8.82 6.36 -21.63
CA THR A 190 -9.25 7.62 -22.28
C THR A 190 -10.30 8.39 -21.47
N ASN A 191 -10.42 8.08 -20.17
CA ASN A 191 -11.34 8.68 -19.21
C ASN A 191 -12.85 8.46 -19.47
N ARG A 192 -13.21 7.45 -20.27
CA ARG A 192 -14.60 7.07 -20.61
C ARG A 192 -15.03 5.88 -19.76
N PHE A 193 -14.99 6.05 -18.44
CA PHE A 193 -14.98 4.91 -17.54
C PHE A 193 -16.37 4.31 -17.29
N ALA A 194 -17.43 5.13 -17.34
CA ALA A 194 -18.81 4.64 -17.33
C ALA A 194 -19.06 3.69 -18.52
N GLU A 195 -18.62 4.09 -19.71
CA GLU A 195 -18.73 3.30 -20.93
C GLU A 195 -17.88 2.02 -20.85
N ALA A 196 -16.67 2.10 -20.30
CA ALA A 196 -15.85 0.91 -20.02
C ALA A 196 -16.59 -0.08 -19.10
N ARG A 197 -17.23 0.39 -18.02
CA ARG A 197 -17.99 -0.45 -17.09
C ARG A 197 -19.21 -1.06 -17.77
N ASP A 198 -20.01 -0.22 -18.43
CA ASP A 198 -21.32 -0.60 -18.96
C ASP A 198 -21.20 -1.41 -20.26
N ARG A 199 -20.03 -1.41 -20.91
CA ARG A 199 -19.63 -2.41 -21.91
C ARG A 199 -19.37 -3.80 -21.30
N MET A 200 -18.66 -3.88 -20.17
CA MET A 200 -18.34 -5.19 -19.57
C MET A 200 -19.54 -5.81 -18.84
N ARG A 201 -20.44 -4.99 -18.30
CA ARG A 201 -21.55 -5.40 -17.42
C ARG A 201 -22.54 -6.43 -18.00
N PRO A 202 -23.01 -6.37 -19.27
CA PRO A 202 -24.08 -7.23 -19.77
C PRO A 202 -23.71 -8.71 -19.90
N LEU A 203 -22.41 -9.01 -19.93
CA LEU A 203 -21.87 -10.37 -20.08
C LEU A 203 -21.06 -10.80 -18.85
N ALA A 204 -21.08 -10.01 -17.77
CA ALA A 204 -20.31 -10.22 -16.55
C ALA A 204 -20.77 -11.43 -15.71
N ASP A 205 -21.88 -12.08 -16.05
CA ASP A 205 -22.34 -13.33 -15.45
C ASP A 205 -22.04 -14.58 -16.31
N LYS A 206 -21.66 -14.38 -17.58
CA LYS A 206 -21.41 -15.43 -18.58
C LYS A 206 -19.94 -15.60 -18.94
N SER A 207 -19.26 -14.51 -19.33
CA SER A 207 -17.93 -14.55 -19.97
C SER A 207 -16.83 -14.07 -19.01
N MET A 208 -15.70 -14.78 -18.95
CA MET A 208 -14.74 -14.61 -17.84
C MET A 208 -14.01 -13.27 -17.85
N TYR A 209 -13.55 -12.76 -19.00
CA TYR A 209 -12.91 -11.44 -19.06
C TYR A 209 -13.92 -10.29 -18.92
N HIS A 210 -15.19 -10.50 -19.30
CA HIS A 210 -16.27 -9.57 -18.98
C HIS A 210 -16.54 -9.49 -17.47
N SER A 211 -16.62 -10.64 -16.79
CA SER A 211 -16.81 -10.71 -15.34
C SER A 211 -15.66 -10.06 -14.57
N LEU A 212 -14.42 -10.34 -14.99
CA LEU A 212 -13.24 -9.75 -14.38
C LEU A 212 -13.07 -8.28 -14.72
N GLY A 213 -13.34 -7.85 -15.95
CA GLY A 213 -13.25 -6.46 -16.39
C GLY A 213 -14.23 -5.59 -15.61
N TYR A 214 -15.51 -5.97 -15.60
CA TYR A 214 -16.55 -5.32 -14.80
C TYR A 214 -16.17 -5.31 -13.32
N GLY A 215 -15.83 -6.48 -12.75
CA GLY A 215 -15.48 -6.60 -11.34
C GLY A 215 -14.21 -5.83 -10.94
N THR A 216 -13.23 -5.72 -11.83
CA THR A 216 -12.01 -4.92 -11.61
C THR A 216 -12.37 -3.44 -11.56
N ILE A 217 -13.19 -2.95 -12.49
CA ILE A 217 -13.70 -1.57 -12.45
C ILE A 217 -14.45 -1.30 -11.12
N LEU A 218 -15.21 -2.28 -10.59
CA LEU A 218 -15.86 -2.11 -9.28
C LEU A 218 -14.89 -2.13 -8.09
N TYR A 219 -13.97 -3.10 -8.07
CA TYR A 219 -12.87 -3.18 -7.10
C TYR A 219 -12.13 -1.85 -7.01
N ILE A 220 -11.93 -1.23 -8.16
CA ILE A 220 -11.26 0.04 -8.29
C ILE A 220 -12.06 1.18 -7.64
N GLN A 221 -13.39 1.31 -7.81
CA GLN A 221 -14.18 2.32 -7.07
C GLN A 221 -14.14 2.06 -5.58
N ALA A 222 -14.41 0.82 -5.16
CA ALA A 222 -14.40 0.40 -3.76
C ALA A 222 -13.12 0.80 -3.01
N VAL A 223 -11.96 0.68 -3.66
CA VAL A 223 -10.68 1.12 -3.09
C VAL A 223 -10.66 2.63 -2.88
N MET A 224 -10.92 3.47 -3.89
CA MET A 224 -10.72 4.92 -3.69
C MET A 224 -11.86 5.65 -2.98
N THR A 225 -13.13 5.28 -3.21
CA THR A 225 -14.24 5.94 -2.51
C THR A 225 -14.20 5.65 -1.02
N PHE A 226 -13.71 4.45 -0.67
CA PHE A 226 -13.73 3.92 0.69
C PHE A 226 -15.15 3.92 1.29
N ASP A 227 -16.17 3.69 0.43
CA ASP A 227 -17.56 3.50 0.81
C ASP A 227 -17.90 2.01 0.89
N MET A 228 -18.63 1.62 1.94
CA MET A 228 -18.95 0.20 2.20
C MET A 228 -19.92 -0.39 1.17
N ALA A 229 -20.82 0.40 0.59
CA ALA A 229 -21.71 -0.08 -0.48
C ALA A 229 -20.92 -0.43 -1.74
N ASP A 230 -19.91 0.38 -2.09
CA ASP A 230 -19.01 0.12 -3.21
C ASP A 230 -18.14 -1.12 -2.93
N ILE A 231 -17.60 -1.24 -1.72
CA ILE A 231 -16.81 -2.40 -1.26
C ILE A 231 -17.64 -3.69 -1.32
N GLU A 232 -18.90 -3.67 -0.89
CA GLU A 232 -19.79 -4.82 -0.99
C GLU A 232 -20.15 -5.17 -2.44
N GLN A 233 -20.41 -4.17 -3.29
CA GLN A 233 -20.68 -4.37 -4.72
C GLN A 233 -19.46 -4.99 -5.43
N ALA A 234 -18.26 -4.50 -5.14
CA ALA A 234 -17.01 -5.06 -5.65
C ALA A 234 -16.75 -6.48 -5.14
N ILE A 235 -17.03 -6.76 -3.86
CA ILE A 235 -16.95 -8.14 -3.32
C ILE A 235 -17.95 -9.06 -4.01
N ALA A 236 -19.15 -8.58 -4.35
CA ALA A 236 -20.15 -9.35 -5.08
C ALA A 236 -19.70 -9.66 -6.52
N ALA A 237 -19.23 -8.67 -7.28
CA ALA A 237 -18.72 -8.89 -8.63
C ALA A 237 -17.47 -9.78 -8.65
N MET A 238 -16.57 -9.64 -7.67
CA MET A 238 -15.42 -10.53 -7.51
C MET A 238 -15.81 -11.97 -7.15
N LYS A 239 -16.88 -12.19 -6.38
CA LYS A 239 -17.46 -13.52 -6.19
C LYS A 239 -18.01 -14.07 -7.52
N GLN A 240 -18.69 -13.25 -8.33
CA GLN A 240 -19.21 -13.68 -9.63
C GLN A 240 -18.08 -14.06 -10.61
N SER A 241 -17.04 -13.24 -10.74
CA SER A 241 -15.89 -13.54 -11.62
C SER A 241 -15.17 -14.82 -11.23
N MET A 242 -15.05 -15.10 -9.92
CA MET A 242 -14.57 -16.39 -9.43
C MET A 242 -15.52 -17.55 -9.79
N LEU A 243 -16.84 -17.36 -9.77
CA LEU A 243 -17.81 -18.41 -10.13
C LEU A 243 -17.87 -18.67 -11.65
N VAL A 244 -17.73 -17.64 -12.48
CA VAL A 244 -17.65 -17.76 -13.95
C VAL A 244 -16.39 -18.52 -14.32
N SER A 245 -15.21 -18.02 -13.93
CA SER A 245 -13.93 -18.67 -14.20
C SER A 245 -13.87 -20.11 -13.65
N TYR A 246 -14.38 -20.37 -12.44
CA TYR A 246 -14.38 -21.73 -11.87
C TYR A 246 -15.20 -22.75 -12.66
N LYS A 247 -16.22 -22.35 -13.43
CA LYS A 247 -16.96 -23.28 -14.33
C LYS A 247 -16.11 -23.71 -15.53
N LEU A 248 -15.25 -22.83 -16.02
CA LEU A 248 -14.42 -22.97 -17.23
C LEU A 248 -13.04 -23.58 -16.94
N ARG A 249 -12.61 -23.58 -15.68
CA ARG A 249 -11.35 -24.22 -15.24
C ARG A 249 -11.39 -25.74 -15.38
N ARG A 250 -10.22 -26.32 -15.68
CA ARG A 250 -10.01 -27.76 -15.91
C ARG A 250 -10.47 -28.62 -14.73
N ARG A 251 -11.57 -29.36 -14.91
CA ARG A 251 -12.15 -30.24 -13.87
C ARG A 251 -11.23 -31.43 -13.58
N THR A 252 -10.39 -31.29 -12.57
CA THR A 252 -9.49 -32.36 -12.16
C THR A 252 -10.24 -33.38 -11.30
N SER A 253 -10.55 -34.55 -11.89
CA SER A 253 -11.09 -35.70 -11.16
C SER A 253 -10.07 -36.24 -10.15
N VAL A 254 -10.53 -36.71 -8.99
CA VAL A 254 -9.66 -37.20 -7.91
C VAL A 254 -8.76 -38.37 -8.36
N LEU A 255 -9.27 -39.26 -9.23
CA LEU A 255 -8.44 -40.33 -9.82
C LEU A 255 -7.37 -39.76 -10.78
N ALA A 256 -7.66 -38.69 -11.51
CA ALA A 256 -6.72 -38.04 -12.41
C ALA A 256 -5.59 -37.32 -11.64
N SER A 257 -5.87 -36.77 -10.44
CA SER A 257 -4.82 -36.24 -9.55
C SER A 257 -3.82 -37.31 -9.12
N ILE A 258 -4.30 -38.52 -8.76
CA ILE A 258 -3.46 -39.64 -8.33
C ILE A 258 -2.60 -40.13 -9.50
N SER A 259 -3.19 -40.27 -10.70
CA SER A 259 -2.45 -40.65 -11.92
C SER A 259 -1.38 -39.61 -12.30
N LYS A 260 -1.71 -38.31 -12.31
CA LYS A 260 -0.75 -37.23 -12.64
C LYS A 260 0.40 -37.11 -11.65
N MET A 261 0.28 -37.63 -10.43
CA MET A 261 1.37 -37.67 -9.46
C MET A 261 2.43 -38.74 -9.80
N ALA A 262 2.11 -39.72 -10.64
CA ALA A 262 3.04 -40.78 -11.09
C ALA A 262 3.65 -40.51 -12.47
N SER A 263 2.92 -39.87 -13.40
CA SER A 263 3.38 -39.59 -14.77
C SER A 263 3.80 -38.14 -15.02
N GLY A 264 3.55 -37.23 -14.07
CA GLY A 264 3.70 -35.78 -14.27
C GLY A 264 2.50 -35.15 -14.99
N VAL A 265 2.48 -33.82 -15.02
CA VAL A 265 1.42 -33.03 -15.68
C VAL A 265 1.86 -32.72 -17.10
N ASN A 266 1.12 -33.23 -18.10
CA ASN A 266 1.20 -32.71 -19.47
C ASN A 266 0.42 -31.39 -19.56
N TYR A 267 1.09 -30.32 -19.98
CA TYR A 267 0.53 -28.98 -20.09
C TYR A 267 -0.04 -28.68 -21.49
N ASP A 268 0.34 -29.46 -22.51
CA ASP A 268 -0.21 -29.39 -23.88
C ASP A 268 -1.67 -29.90 -23.92
N GLU A 269 -2.15 -30.59 -22.89
CA GLU A 269 -3.55 -31.07 -22.76
C GLU A 269 -4.57 -29.99 -22.35
N PHE A 270 -4.12 -28.83 -21.89
CA PHE A 270 -5.05 -27.77 -21.48
C PHE A 270 -5.54 -27.03 -22.73
N THR A 271 -6.83 -26.74 -22.78
CA THR A 271 -7.38 -25.81 -23.78
C THR A 271 -6.87 -24.38 -23.55
N GLU A 272 -7.10 -23.48 -24.51
CA GLU A 272 -6.85 -22.03 -24.31
C GLU A 272 -7.79 -21.47 -23.23
N GLU A 273 -9.09 -21.78 -23.29
CA GLU A 273 -10.06 -21.28 -22.32
C GLU A 273 -9.74 -21.71 -20.87
N GLU A 274 -9.35 -22.97 -20.63
CA GLU A 274 -9.00 -23.45 -19.28
C GLU A 274 -7.81 -22.70 -18.66
N ILE A 275 -6.77 -22.36 -19.43
CA ILE A 275 -5.60 -21.64 -18.90
C ILE A 275 -5.93 -20.17 -18.61
N HIS A 276 -6.73 -19.54 -19.47
CA HIS A 276 -7.21 -18.18 -19.23
C HIS A 276 -8.16 -18.16 -18.02
N ALA A 277 -8.95 -19.21 -17.79
CA ALA A 277 -9.81 -19.35 -16.62
C ALA A 277 -9.04 -19.57 -15.30
N GLU A 278 -7.90 -20.29 -15.31
CA GLU A 278 -6.99 -20.38 -14.15
C GLU A 278 -6.45 -18.98 -13.77
N LEU A 279 -5.97 -18.23 -14.76
CA LEU A 279 -5.44 -16.87 -14.58
C LEU A 279 -6.52 -15.89 -14.06
N VAL A 280 -7.68 -15.84 -14.72
CA VAL A 280 -8.80 -14.96 -14.33
C VAL A 280 -9.31 -15.29 -12.93
N TYR A 281 -9.33 -16.58 -12.54
CA TYR A 281 -9.68 -16.98 -11.18
C TYR A 281 -8.64 -16.51 -10.16
N ALA A 282 -7.34 -16.58 -10.47
CA ALA A 282 -6.27 -16.09 -9.59
C ALA A 282 -6.35 -14.57 -9.39
N GLU A 283 -6.56 -13.81 -10.47
CA GLU A 283 -6.78 -12.36 -10.46
C GLU A 283 -8.01 -12.02 -9.60
N SER A 284 -9.16 -12.64 -9.88
CA SER A 284 -10.41 -12.44 -9.12
C SER A 284 -10.26 -12.77 -7.63
N LEU A 285 -9.54 -13.86 -7.31
CA LEU A 285 -9.25 -14.26 -5.94
C LEU A 285 -8.35 -13.26 -5.21
N LEU A 286 -7.37 -12.66 -5.91
CA LEU A 286 -6.46 -11.66 -5.36
C LEU A 286 -7.23 -10.40 -4.97
N LEU A 287 -7.95 -9.79 -5.91
CA LEU A 287 -8.71 -8.56 -5.66
C LEU A 287 -9.76 -8.77 -4.54
N ARG A 288 -10.44 -9.94 -4.53
CA ARG A 288 -11.35 -10.33 -3.42
C ARG A 288 -10.65 -10.59 -2.08
N ALA A 289 -9.36 -10.91 -2.06
CA ALA A 289 -8.59 -11.04 -0.83
C ALA A 289 -8.22 -9.67 -0.28
N LEU A 290 -7.88 -8.74 -1.17
CA LEU A 290 -7.50 -7.37 -0.87
C LEU A 290 -8.69 -6.58 -0.29
N LEU A 291 -9.89 -6.71 -0.88
CA LEU A 291 -11.13 -6.14 -0.30
C LEU A 291 -11.42 -6.64 1.13
N THR A 292 -11.07 -7.89 1.48
CA THR A 292 -11.32 -8.40 2.85
C THR A 292 -10.44 -7.79 3.94
N PHE A 293 -9.41 -7.01 3.61
CA PHE A 293 -8.71 -6.16 4.60
C PHE A 293 -9.34 -4.77 4.77
N ILE A 294 -10.22 -4.37 3.84
CA ILE A 294 -10.91 -3.07 3.85
C ILE A 294 -12.29 -3.21 4.50
N GLN A 295 -13.05 -4.26 4.15
CA GLN A 295 -14.42 -4.48 4.63
C GLN A 295 -14.52 -4.67 6.14
N ASP A 296 -13.67 -5.52 6.73
CA ASP A 296 -13.87 -6.07 8.08
C ASP A 296 -12.76 -5.65 9.04
N GLU A 297 -13.13 -5.05 10.18
CA GLU A 297 -12.21 -4.74 11.29
C GLU A 297 -11.73 -5.95 12.10
N ASN A 298 -12.27 -7.15 11.87
CA ASN A 298 -11.98 -8.30 12.74
C ASN A 298 -10.69 -9.06 12.34
N LEU A 299 -10.07 -9.76 13.30
CA LEU A 299 -8.84 -10.53 13.03
C LEU A 299 -9.08 -11.74 12.10
N ILE A 300 -10.33 -12.20 11.99
CA ILE A 300 -10.72 -13.39 11.22
C ILE A 300 -10.74 -13.09 9.72
N SER A 301 -11.21 -11.90 9.30
CA SER A 301 -11.15 -11.42 7.92
C SER A 301 -9.71 -11.31 7.44
N PHE A 302 -8.82 -10.79 8.29
CA PHE A 302 -7.41 -10.65 8.03
C PHE A 302 -6.74 -12.02 7.78
N VAL A 303 -7.03 -13.04 8.61
CA VAL A 303 -6.53 -14.41 8.39
C VAL A 303 -7.11 -15.03 7.12
N LYS A 304 -8.42 -14.86 6.87
CA LYS A 304 -9.08 -15.30 5.62
C LYS A 304 -8.46 -14.63 4.38
N GLY A 305 -8.10 -13.36 4.46
CA GLY A 305 -7.39 -12.61 3.40
C GLY A 305 -6.01 -13.19 3.13
N GLY A 306 -5.20 -13.42 4.17
CA GLY A 306 -3.87 -14.04 4.05
C GLY A 306 -3.91 -15.44 3.43
N LEU A 307 -4.89 -16.27 3.80
CA LEU A 307 -5.08 -17.60 3.21
C LEU A 307 -5.46 -17.53 1.72
N LYS A 308 -6.35 -16.61 1.31
CA LYS A 308 -6.67 -16.38 -0.11
C LYS A 308 -5.46 -15.92 -0.90
N ILE A 309 -4.63 -15.02 -0.34
CA ILE A 309 -3.38 -14.56 -0.97
C ILE A 309 -2.40 -15.73 -1.17
N ARG A 310 -2.31 -16.67 -0.22
CA ARG A 310 -1.49 -17.88 -0.40
C ARG A 310 -2.00 -18.76 -1.54
N GLU A 311 -3.30 -18.96 -1.63
CA GLU A 311 -3.88 -19.81 -2.68
C GLU A 311 -3.73 -19.17 -4.06
N CYS A 312 -3.97 -17.85 -4.17
CA CYS A 312 -3.69 -17.07 -5.38
C CYS A 312 -2.21 -17.20 -5.82
N HIS A 313 -1.25 -17.09 -4.91
CA HIS A 313 0.18 -17.25 -5.21
C HIS A 313 0.52 -18.65 -5.74
N LYS A 314 -0.15 -19.72 -5.28
CA LYS A 314 0.00 -21.06 -5.86
C LYS A 314 -0.51 -21.12 -7.30
N ILE A 315 -1.68 -20.55 -7.57
CA ILE A 315 -2.30 -20.60 -8.91
C ILE A 315 -1.42 -19.83 -9.90
N TYR A 316 -0.86 -18.67 -9.52
CA TYR A 316 0.14 -17.99 -10.36
C TYR A 316 1.42 -18.80 -10.58
N LYS A 317 1.91 -19.56 -9.58
CA LYS A 317 3.03 -20.50 -9.77
C LYS A 317 2.68 -21.61 -10.75
N GLU A 318 1.42 -22.07 -10.80
CA GLU A 318 0.95 -23.05 -11.79
C GLU A 318 0.77 -22.44 -13.18
N CYS A 319 0.20 -21.25 -13.28
CA CYS A 319 0.11 -20.52 -14.56
C CYS A 319 1.50 -20.21 -15.14
N ASN A 320 2.50 -19.96 -14.29
CA ASN A 320 3.90 -19.83 -14.71
C ASN A 320 4.54 -21.17 -15.15
N ARG A 321 4.11 -22.32 -14.61
CA ARG A 321 4.51 -23.64 -15.13
C ARG A 321 3.88 -23.91 -16.49
N ILE A 322 2.60 -23.60 -16.67
CA ILE A 322 1.92 -23.63 -17.97
C ILE A 322 2.70 -22.77 -18.97
N LEU A 323 2.95 -21.49 -18.66
CA LEU A 323 3.69 -20.56 -19.51
C LEU A 323 5.04 -21.12 -20.01
N MET A 324 5.79 -21.77 -19.12
CA MET A 324 7.15 -22.24 -19.39
C MET A 324 7.23 -23.69 -19.92
N LYS A 325 6.13 -24.44 -19.97
CA LYS A 325 6.13 -25.88 -20.34
C LYS A 325 5.12 -26.31 -21.40
N ARG A 326 4.07 -25.52 -21.65
CA ARG A 326 3.15 -25.72 -22.79
C ARG A 326 3.82 -25.25 -24.08
N LYS A 327 3.51 -25.88 -25.20
CA LYS A 327 3.83 -25.40 -26.55
C LYS A 327 2.83 -24.34 -27.00
N TRP A 328 3.31 -23.33 -27.71
CA TRP A 328 2.53 -22.13 -28.03
C TRP A 328 2.43 -21.85 -29.53
N ASP A 329 2.87 -22.79 -30.37
CA ASP A 329 3.21 -22.55 -31.79
C ASP A 329 2.00 -22.16 -32.68
N THR A 330 0.78 -22.30 -32.16
CA THR A 330 -0.48 -21.93 -32.82
C THR A 330 -1.42 -21.07 -31.95
N ASP A 331 -1.03 -20.75 -30.71
CA ASP A 331 -1.90 -20.09 -29.73
C ASP A 331 -1.79 -18.55 -29.85
N ARG A 332 -2.81 -17.94 -30.47
CA ARG A 332 -2.88 -16.48 -30.68
C ARG A 332 -3.17 -15.70 -29.39
N HIS A 333 -3.74 -16.34 -28.37
CA HIS A 333 -4.16 -15.69 -27.12
C HIS A 333 -3.02 -15.62 -26.09
N LYS A 334 -1.93 -16.40 -26.30
CA LYS A 334 -0.69 -16.44 -25.50
C LYS A 334 -0.31 -15.10 -24.87
N MET A 335 -0.21 -14.02 -25.65
CA MET A 335 0.25 -12.72 -25.13
C MET A 335 -0.63 -12.14 -24.02
N HIS A 336 -1.93 -12.46 -24.00
CA HIS A 336 -2.88 -12.03 -22.96
C HIS A 336 -2.79 -12.92 -21.70
N PHE A 337 -2.44 -14.20 -21.85
CA PHE A 337 -2.10 -15.08 -20.73
C PHE A 337 -0.72 -14.73 -20.13
N GLU A 338 0.31 -14.69 -20.97
CA GLU A 338 1.70 -14.41 -20.62
C GLU A 338 1.85 -13.10 -19.85
N SER A 339 1.28 -12.01 -20.36
CA SER A 339 1.30 -10.71 -19.68
C SER A 339 0.63 -10.75 -18.29
N GLY A 340 -0.48 -11.47 -18.13
CA GLY A 340 -1.16 -11.61 -16.83
C GLY A 340 -0.41 -12.51 -15.84
N VAL A 341 0.23 -13.57 -16.32
CA VAL A 341 1.13 -14.42 -15.51
C VAL A 341 2.34 -13.62 -15.05
N ARG A 342 2.99 -12.90 -15.97
CA ARG A 342 4.12 -12.01 -15.66
C ARG A 342 3.74 -10.90 -14.69
N MET A 343 2.59 -10.24 -14.88
CA MET A 343 2.03 -9.25 -13.95
C MET A 343 1.90 -9.83 -12.54
N GLY A 344 1.26 -11.00 -12.40
CA GLY A 344 1.03 -11.63 -11.10
C GLY A 344 2.32 -12.11 -10.43
N VAL A 345 3.15 -12.90 -11.12
CA VAL A 345 4.42 -13.41 -10.60
C VAL A 345 5.36 -12.26 -10.23
N GLY A 346 5.42 -11.22 -11.07
CA GLY A 346 6.20 -10.02 -10.86
C GLY A 346 5.73 -9.23 -9.63
N ALA A 347 4.44 -8.90 -9.56
CA ALA A 347 3.85 -8.19 -8.43
C ALA A 347 3.99 -8.97 -7.11
N PHE A 348 3.77 -10.29 -7.10
CA PHE A 348 3.97 -11.11 -5.89
C PHE A 348 5.42 -11.07 -5.40
N ASN A 349 6.39 -11.28 -6.30
CA ASN A 349 7.81 -11.26 -5.94
C ASN A 349 8.25 -9.89 -5.43
N LEU A 350 7.86 -8.83 -6.12
CA LEU A 350 8.13 -7.46 -5.71
C LEU A 350 7.52 -7.18 -4.33
N MET A 351 6.21 -7.36 -4.17
CA MET A 351 5.49 -7.04 -2.93
C MET A 351 6.01 -7.80 -1.70
N ILE A 352 6.35 -9.08 -1.84
CA ILE A 352 6.91 -9.87 -0.73
C ILE A 352 8.29 -9.34 -0.33
N SER A 353 9.15 -8.97 -1.30
CA SER A 353 10.51 -8.48 -1.04
C SER A 353 10.59 -7.14 -0.29
N LEU A 354 9.53 -6.33 -0.36
CA LEU A 354 9.45 -5.05 0.36
C LEU A 354 9.08 -5.21 1.84
N LEU A 355 8.69 -6.41 2.28
CA LEU A 355 8.27 -6.66 3.66
C LEU A 355 9.49 -6.75 4.60
N PRO A 356 9.45 -6.16 5.81
CA PRO A 356 10.58 -6.23 6.73
C PRO A 356 10.87 -7.66 7.16
N SER A 357 12.15 -7.98 7.38
CA SER A 357 12.68 -9.34 7.61
C SER A 357 11.94 -10.25 8.60
N LYS A 358 11.19 -9.71 9.58
CA LYS A 358 10.35 -10.48 10.50
C LYS A 358 9.08 -11.04 9.85
N ILE A 359 8.48 -10.29 8.92
CA ILE A 359 7.31 -10.72 8.16
C ILE A 359 7.73 -11.75 7.12
N MET A 360 8.85 -11.52 6.43
CA MET A 360 9.37 -12.47 5.43
C MET A 360 9.60 -13.86 6.06
N LYS A 361 10.29 -13.98 7.20
CA LYS A 361 10.47 -15.30 7.86
C LYS A 361 9.18 -16.06 8.19
N LEU A 362 8.11 -15.35 8.57
CA LEU A 362 6.80 -15.97 8.84
C LEU A 362 6.05 -16.35 7.55
N LEU A 363 6.31 -15.65 6.45
CA LEU A 363 5.79 -15.95 5.13
C LEU A 363 6.57 -17.09 4.44
N GLU A 364 7.89 -17.12 4.59
CA GLU A 364 8.81 -18.16 4.13
C GLU A 364 8.41 -19.52 4.72
N PHE A 365 8.21 -19.58 6.04
CA PHE A 365 7.66 -20.75 6.74
C PHE A 365 6.28 -21.20 6.20
N ALA A 366 5.46 -20.27 5.70
CA ALA A 366 4.16 -20.56 5.10
C ALA A 366 4.22 -20.92 3.60
N GLY A 367 5.41 -20.92 2.97
CA GLY A 367 5.65 -21.25 1.56
C GLY A 367 5.82 -20.06 0.60
N PHE A 368 6.02 -18.85 1.12
CA PHE A 368 6.22 -17.62 0.33
C PHE A 368 7.67 -17.14 0.40
N SER A 369 8.37 -17.15 -0.73
CA SER A 369 9.56 -16.34 -0.97
C SER A 369 9.26 -15.28 -2.04
N GLY A 370 10.02 -14.19 -2.08
CA GLY A 370 9.88 -13.15 -3.09
C GLY A 370 11.20 -12.41 -3.33
N SER A 371 11.59 -12.28 -4.60
CA SER A 371 12.84 -11.62 -5.02
C SER A 371 12.54 -10.31 -5.74
N LYS A 372 13.06 -9.17 -5.25
CA LYS A 372 12.90 -7.87 -5.93
C LYS A 372 13.35 -7.93 -7.39
N ARG A 373 14.50 -8.56 -7.66
CA ARG A 373 15.09 -8.69 -9.00
C ARG A 373 14.18 -9.48 -9.95
N LEU A 374 13.61 -10.60 -9.49
CA LEU A 374 12.65 -11.38 -10.28
C LEU A 374 11.33 -10.60 -10.46
N GLY A 375 10.87 -9.92 -9.41
CA GLY A 375 9.67 -9.10 -9.43
C GLY A 375 9.68 -8.02 -10.51
N LEU A 376 10.76 -7.23 -10.56
CA LEU A 376 10.97 -6.22 -11.59
C LEU A 376 11.19 -6.84 -12.98
N SER A 377 12.01 -7.90 -13.10
CA SER A 377 12.30 -8.53 -14.39
C SER A 377 11.06 -9.13 -15.07
N GLU A 378 10.14 -9.73 -14.30
CA GLU A 378 8.89 -10.24 -14.86
C GLU A 378 7.89 -9.13 -15.20
N LEU A 379 7.83 -8.05 -14.40
CA LEU A 379 7.02 -6.88 -14.74
C LEU A 379 7.52 -6.19 -16.03
N MET A 380 8.83 -6.08 -16.25
CA MET A 380 9.41 -5.51 -17.47
C MET A 380 8.99 -6.30 -18.72
N LYS A 381 9.24 -7.61 -18.74
CA LYS A 381 8.78 -8.53 -19.81
C LYS A 381 7.26 -8.50 -19.99
N GLY A 382 6.52 -8.24 -18.90
CA GLY A 382 5.09 -8.02 -18.95
C GLY A 382 4.72 -6.72 -19.67
N SER A 383 5.42 -5.62 -19.42
CA SER A 383 5.18 -4.30 -20.02
C SER A 383 5.55 -4.21 -21.51
N GLU A 384 6.56 -4.96 -21.95
CA GLU A 384 6.96 -5.09 -23.36
C GLU A 384 5.79 -5.58 -24.25
N LEU A 385 4.91 -6.42 -23.69
CA LEU A 385 3.67 -6.91 -24.32
C LEU A 385 2.55 -5.84 -24.32
N HIS A 386 2.88 -4.62 -24.72
CA HIS A 386 2.05 -3.41 -24.65
C HIS A 386 0.66 -3.50 -25.32
N THR A 387 0.48 -4.36 -26.33
CA THR A 387 -0.82 -4.63 -27.00
C THR A 387 -1.75 -5.56 -26.21
N SER A 388 -1.22 -6.26 -25.20
CA SER A 388 -1.96 -7.26 -24.43
C SER A 388 -2.85 -6.67 -23.32
N LEU A 389 -3.74 -7.50 -22.79
CA LEU A 389 -4.67 -7.14 -21.71
C LEU A 389 -4.01 -6.81 -20.36
N ARG A 390 -2.71 -7.05 -20.17
CA ARG A 390 -1.97 -6.72 -18.94
C ARG A 390 -0.69 -5.93 -19.16
N GLY A 391 -0.20 -5.77 -20.38
CA GLY A 391 1.03 -5.00 -20.66
C GLY A 391 1.02 -3.58 -20.07
N PRO A 392 0.02 -2.75 -20.38
CA PRO A 392 -0.11 -1.41 -19.79
C PRO A 392 -0.26 -1.44 -18.26
N LEU A 393 -0.86 -2.50 -17.69
CA LEU A 393 -0.99 -2.66 -16.24
C LEU A 393 0.38 -2.96 -15.60
N CYS A 394 1.23 -3.78 -16.23
CA CYS A 394 2.62 -3.99 -15.80
C CYS A 394 3.40 -2.67 -15.77
N SER A 395 3.27 -1.83 -16.80
CA SER A 395 3.84 -0.47 -16.81
C SER A 395 3.34 0.36 -15.62
N ILE A 396 2.03 0.33 -15.34
CA ILE A 396 1.44 1.02 -14.17
C ILE A 396 2.01 0.47 -12.85
N VAL A 397 2.25 -0.84 -12.69
CA VAL A 397 2.89 -1.39 -11.48
C VAL A 397 4.31 -0.84 -11.30
N LEU A 398 5.09 -0.78 -12.38
CA LEU A 398 6.46 -0.28 -12.37
C LEU A 398 6.50 1.23 -12.10
N LEU A 399 5.71 2.03 -12.82
CA LEU A 399 5.53 3.47 -12.57
C LEU A 399 5.18 3.73 -11.11
N SER A 400 4.18 3.02 -10.58
CA SER A 400 3.78 3.09 -9.17
C SER A 400 4.94 2.76 -8.22
N TYR A 401 5.70 1.70 -8.53
CA TYR A 401 6.83 1.27 -7.70
C TYR A 401 7.91 2.34 -7.63
N HIS A 402 8.39 2.82 -8.79
CA HIS A 402 9.51 3.75 -8.87
C HIS A 402 9.14 5.18 -8.48
N THR A 403 7.90 5.64 -8.71
CA THR A 403 7.49 7.04 -8.43
C THR A 403 6.81 7.26 -7.07
N VAL A 404 6.22 6.23 -6.45
CA VAL A 404 5.48 6.39 -5.19
C VAL A 404 5.86 5.37 -4.11
N VAL A 405 5.97 4.08 -4.41
CA VAL A 405 6.25 3.06 -3.37
C VAL A 405 7.64 3.24 -2.76
N THR A 406 8.64 3.54 -3.60
CA THR A 406 10.00 3.93 -3.19
C THR A 406 9.98 5.10 -2.19
N TYR A 407 9.37 6.22 -2.57
CA TYR A 407 9.32 7.44 -1.76
C TYR A 407 8.53 7.26 -0.47
N VAL A 408 7.33 6.67 -0.53
CA VAL A 408 6.50 6.49 0.67
C VAL A 408 7.12 5.51 1.66
N LEU A 409 7.86 4.49 1.24
CA LEU A 409 8.61 3.61 2.17
C LEU A 409 9.98 4.17 2.59
N GLY A 410 10.57 5.04 1.77
CA GLY A 410 11.95 5.47 1.92
C GLY A 410 12.95 4.42 1.42
N LEU A 411 12.69 3.79 0.27
CA LEU A 411 13.60 2.82 -0.39
C LEU A 411 14.85 3.47 -1.05
N GLY A 412 15.05 4.78 -0.86
CA GLY A 412 15.87 5.62 -1.73
C GLY A 412 15.03 6.25 -2.83
N ASP A 413 15.70 6.77 -3.86
CA ASP A 413 15.07 7.26 -5.07
C ASP A 413 14.49 6.11 -5.93
N GLY A 414 13.60 6.46 -6.84
CA GLY A 414 13.13 5.60 -7.92
C GLY A 414 14.15 5.41 -9.05
N ASP A 415 13.74 4.63 -10.04
CA ASP A 415 14.36 4.68 -11.37
C ASP A 415 13.45 5.57 -12.21
N LEU A 416 13.87 6.83 -12.38
CA LEU A 416 13.02 7.87 -12.96
C LEU A 416 13.14 7.92 -14.48
N ASP A 417 14.24 7.44 -15.02
CA ASP A 417 14.45 7.39 -16.47
C ASP A 417 13.73 6.16 -17.04
N LEU A 418 13.78 5.00 -16.37
CA LEU A 418 12.87 3.88 -16.64
C LEU A 418 11.39 4.29 -16.47
N ALA A 419 11.05 5.11 -15.47
CA ALA A 419 9.69 5.61 -15.33
C ALA A 419 9.27 6.52 -16.50
N ARG A 420 10.17 7.34 -17.06
CA ARG A 420 9.89 8.10 -18.28
C ARG A 420 9.72 7.19 -19.51
N GLU A 421 10.59 6.21 -19.68
CA GLU A 421 10.50 5.22 -20.78
C GLU A 421 9.19 4.44 -20.76
N LEU A 422 8.74 3.98 -19.59
CA LEU A 422 7.47 3.26 -19.41
C LEU A 422 6.24 4.17 -19.60
N LEU A 423 6.34 5.45 -19.27
CA LEU A 423 5.23 6.41 -19.37
C LEU A 423 5.04 6.94 -20.81
N ALA A 424 6.12 7.11 -21.56
CA ALA A 424 6.10 7.67 -22.92
C ALA A 424 5.10 6.97 -23.88
N PRO A 425 5.10 5.63 -24.07
CA PRO A 425 4.13 4.97 -24.95
C PRO A 425 2.70 5.03 -24.41
N CYS A 426 2.52 5.13 -23.09
CA CYS A 426 1.20 5.34 -22.48
C CYS A 426 0.66 6.74 -22.77
N LEU A 427 1.48 7.79 -22.67
CA LEU A 427 1.08 9.16 -23.06
C LEU A 427 0.88 9.30 -24.57
N GLN A 428 1.65 8.61 -25.42
CA GLN A 428 1.40 8.57 -26.87
C GLN A 428 0.05 7.92 -27.21
N SER A 429 -0.31 6.85 -26.49
CA SER A 429 -1.58 6.13 -26.69
C SER A 429 -2.78 6.85 -26.05
N PHE A 430 -2.56 7.54 -24.94
CA PHE A 430 -3.58 8.12 -24.07
C PHE A 430 -3.18 9.53 -23.59
N PRO A 431 -3.00 10.53 -24.49
CA PRO A 431 -2.40 11.83 -24.16
C PRO A 431 -3.23 12.70 -23.21
N ARG A 432 -4.51 12.38 -23.01
CA ARG A 432 -5.38 13.00 -21.99
C ARG A 432 -5.81 12.02 -20.89
N GLY A 433 -5.18 10.84 -20.78
CA GLY A 433 -5.49 9.87 -19.74
C GLY A 433 -5.03 10.36 -18.38
N ALA A 434 -5.97 10.61 -17.47
CA ALA A 434 -5.70 11.25 -16.18
C ALA A 434 -4.63 10.52 -15.35
N LEU A 435 -4.53 9.18 -15.48
CA LEU A 435 -3.53 8.35 -14.80
C LEU A 435 -2.11 8.64 -15.27
N PHE A 436 -1.94 8.84 -16.57
CA PHE A 436 -0.63 9.07 -17.16
C PHE A 436 -0.18 10.53 -16.99
N LEU A 437 -1.13 11.47 -16.98
CA LEU A 437 -0.87 12.86 -16.56
C LEU A 437 -0.49 12.95 -15.07
N PHE A 438 -1.15 12.17 -14.19
CA PHE A 438 -0.76 12.04 -12.79
C PHE A 438 0.66 11.49 -12.64
N PHE A 439 1.02 10.43 -13.37
CA PHE A 439 2.40 9.92 -13.34
C PHE A 439 3.43 10.90 -13.94
N ALA A 440 3.05 11.70 -14.94
CA ALA A 440 3.92 12.77 -15.48
C ALA A 440 4.21 13.83 -14.40
N GLY A 441 3.16 14.35 -13.75
CA GLY A 441 3.30 15.30 -12.65
C GLY A 441 4.11 14.74 -11.48
N ARG A 442 3.89 13.47 -11.13
CA ARG A 442 4.63 12.77 -10.08
C ARG A 442 6.13 12.60 -10.42
N ILE A 443 6.48 12.33 -11.68
CA ILE A 443 7.90 12.26 -12.13
C ILE A 443 8.58 13.63 -11.98
N GLU A 444 7.91 14.71 -12.38
CA GLU A 444 8.45 16.07 -12.28
C GLU A 444 8.52 16.58 -10.83
N GLU A 445 7.52 16.25 -10.01
CA GLU A 445 7.51 16.54 -8.57
C GLU A 445 8.75 15.99 -7.88
N ILE A 446 9.08 14.71 -8.14
CA ILE A 446 10.22 14.01 -7.54
C ILE A 446 11.57 14.66 -7.91
N GLN A 447 11.69 15.22 -9.11
CA GLN A 447 12.88 15.97 -9.55
C GLN A 447 12.98 17.36 -8.89
N GLY A 448 11.97 17.76 -8.11
CA GLY A 448 11.83 19.11 -7.57
C GLY A 448 11.37 20.14 -8.60
N ASN A 449 10.79 19.70 -9.73
CA ASN A 449 10.24 20.57 -10.77
C ASN A 449 8.78 20.92 -10.41
N VAL A 450 8.60 21.54 -9.24
CA VAL A 450 7.31 21.63 -8.55
C VAL A 450 6.27 22.44 -9.36
N GLU A 451 6.71 23.46 -10.08
CA GLU A 451 5.86 24.27 -10.98
C GLU A 451 5.26 23.41 -12.11
N GLU A 452 6.08 22.61 -12.79
CA GLU A 452 5.64 21.70 -13.85
C GLU A 452 4.75 20.59 -13.27
N ALA A 453 5.09 20.06 -12.09
CA ALA A 453 4.28 19.06 -11.40
C ALA A 453 2.86 19.56 -11.11
N ILE A 454 2.72 20.81 -10.63
CA ILE A 454 1.42 21.46 -10.41
C ILE A 454 0.61 21.49 -11.71
N LEU A 455 1.20 21.97 -12.80
CA LEU A 455 0.53 22.03 -14.11
C LEU A 455 0.05 20.65 -14.58
N ARG A 456 0.85 19.59 -14.43
CA ARG A 456 0.47 18.22 -14.81
C ARG A 456 -0.63 17.62 -13.93
N PHE A 457 -0.64 17.95 -12.63
CA PHE A 457 -1.74 17.54 -11.75
C PHE A 457 -3.04 18.30 -12.06
N GLU A 458 -2.95 19.57 -12.47
CA GLU A 458 -4.09 20.36 -12.95
C GLU A 458 -4.61 19.86 -14.32
N GLU A 459 -3.74 19.54 -15.28
CA GLU A 459 -4.11 18.84 -16.52
C GLU A 459 -4.82 17.49 -16.26
N SER A 460 -4.33 16.73 -15.27
CA SER A 460 -4.95 15.46 -14.82
C SER A 460 -6.33 15.67 -14.21
N ILE A 461 -6.54 16.78 -13.48
CA ILE A 461 -7.85 17.16 -12.94
C ILE A 461 -8.82 17.54 -14.07
N ASP A 462 -8.40 18.42 -14.99
CA ASP A 462 -9.28 19.00 -16.00
C ASP A 462 -9.61 18.06 -17.16
N CYS A 463 -8.84 16.99 -17.36
CA CYS A 463 -9.12 16.01 -18.41
C CYS A 463 -10.27 15.03 -18.12
N GLN A 464 -10.84 15.01 -16.90
CA GLN A 464 -12.04 14.24 -16.58
C GLN A 464 -12.80 14.80 -15.38
N SER A 465 -14.13 14.67 -15.35
CA SER A 465 -14.94 15.03 -14.18
C SER A 465 -15.89 13.92 -13.71
N GLU A 466 -15.84 12.73 -14.34
CA GLU A 466 -16.76 11.62 -14.09
C GLU A 466 -16.65 11.17 -12.63
N TRP A 467 -15.44 10.94 -12.11
CA TRP A 467 -15.25 10.58 -10.70
C TRP A 467 -14.05 11.29 -10.05
N ARG A 468 -14.34 12.02 -8.97
CA ARG A 468 -13.46 13.00 -8.31
C ARG A 468 -12.34 12.36 -7.47
N GLN A 469 -12.38 11.04 -7.28
CA GLN A 469 -11.37 10.30 -6.55
C GLN A 469 -9.99 10.36 -7.24
N PHE A 470 -9.97 10.51 -8.57
CA PHE A 470 -8.77 10.87 -9.34
C PHE A 470 -8.21 12.21 -8.89
N HIS A 471 -9.09 13.20 -8.77
CA HIS A 471 -8.74 14.53 -8.30
C HIS A 471 -8.21 14.48 -6.86
N HIS A 472 -8.68 13.55 -6.02
CA HIS A 472 -8.17 13.38 -4.64
C HIS A 472 -6.72 12.88 -4.59
N LEU A 473 -6.24 12.18 -5.62
CA LEU A 473 -4.82 11.85 -5.76
C LEU A 473 -4.03 13.10 -6.15
N CYS A 474 -4.54 13.86 -7.13
CA CYS A 474 -3.93 15.10 -7.58
C CYS A 474 -3.89 16.17 -6.46
N PHE A 475 -4.97 16.35 -5.70
CA PHE A 475 -5.03 17.25 -4.54
C PHE A 475 -4.06 16.84 -3.42
N TRP A 476 -3.76 15.54 -3.29
CA TRP A 476 -2.80 15.05 -2.31
C TRP A 476 -1.36 15.42 -2.70
N GLU A 477 -0.98 15.25 -3.96
CA GLU A 477 0.36 15.66 -4.41
C GLU A 477 0.47 17.19 -4.59
N LEU A 478 -0.58 17.89 -5.06
CA LEU A 478 -0.65 19.37 -5.07
C LEU A 478 -0.50 19.97 -3.67
N MET A 479 -1.14 19.38 -2.66
CA MET A 479 -0.93 19.75 -1.25
C MET A 479 0.55 19.64 -0.87
N TRP A 480 1.26 18.60 -1.32
CA TRP A 480 2.70 18.47 -1.09
C TRP A 480 3.53 19.45 -1.93
N CYS A 481 3.18 19.72 -3.18
CA CYS A 481 3.83 20.72 -4.04
C CYS A 481 3.83 22.11 -3.37
N HIS A 482 2.67 22.60 -2.92
CA HIS A 482 2.58 23.87 -2.20
C HIS A 482 3.31 23.80 -0.85
N CYS A 483 3.23 22.67 -0.13
CA CYS A 483 3.96 22.44 1.13
C CYS A 483 5.49 22.51 0.94
N PHE A 484 6.05 21.97 -0.15
CA PHE A 484 7.47 22.03 -0.48
C PHE A 484 7.95 23.44 -0.88
N LYS A 485 7.03 24.30 -1.32
CA LYS A 485 7.27 25.73 -1.62
C LYS A 485 7.05 26.65 -0.42
N SER A 486 6.78 26.11 0.77
CA SER A 486 6.32 26.85 1.96
C SER A 486 5.02 27.64 1.76
N ASP A 487 4.22 27.32 0.75
CA ASP A 487 2.88 27.89 0.55
C ASP A 487 1.88 27.13 1.44
N TRP A 488 1.96 27.43 2.73
CA TRP A 488 1.17 26.78 3.76
C TRP A 488 -0.34 27.03 3.56
N LEU A 489 -0.72 28.17 2.99
CA LEU A 489 -2.13 28.54 2.80
C LEU A 489 -2.79 27.71 1.67
N MET A 490 -2.11 27.48 0.55
CA MET A 490 -2.62 26.58 -0.49
C MET A 490 -2.55 25.11 -0.08
N ALA A 491 -1.47 24.69 0.61
CA ALA A 491 -1.41 23.34 1.20
C ALA A 491 -2.58 23.09 2.18
N MET A 492 -2.93 24.09 3.01
CA MET A 492 -4.10 24.05 3.91
C MET A 492 -5.42 23.93 3.13
N LYS A 493 -5.60 24.69 2.04
CA LYS A 493 -6.81 24.60 1.18
C LYS A 493 -6.97 23.21 0.54
N TYR A 494 -5.90 22.63 0.00
CA TYR A 494 -5.96 21.26 -0.56
C TYR A 494 -6.20 20.20 0.53
N ALA A 495 -5.56 20.32 1.69
CA ALA A 495 -5.83 19.46 2.85
C ALA A 495 -7.30 19.56 3.31
N GLU A 496 -7.87 20.77 3.33
CA GLU A 496 -9.30 20.95 3.63
C GLU A 496 -10.21 20.30 2.57
N ARG A 497 -9.89 20.43 1.29
CA ARG A 497 -10.64 19.79 0.21
C ARG A 497 -10.67 18.27 0.39
N LEU A 498 -9.54 17.67 0.78
CA LEU A 498 -9.45 16.26 1.16
C LEU A 498 -10.25 15.92 2.43
N CYS A 499 -10.28 16.77 3.46
CA CYS A 499 -11.16 16.58 4.63
C CYS A 499 -12.65 16.53 4.26
N LYS A 500 -13.06 17.42 3.35
CA LYS A 500 -14.45 17.61 2.90
C LYS A 500 -14.90 16.46 1.99
N GLU A 501 -14.10 16.15 0.96
CA GLU A 501 -14.51 15.22 -0.10
C GLU A 501 -14.09 13.76 0.13
N SER A 502 -12.99 13.48 0.85
CA SER A 502 -12.42 12.13 0.94
C SER A 502 -12.73 11.41 2.26
N ARG A 503 -12.84 10.09 2.20
CA ARG A 503 -13.10 9.21 3.36
C ARG A 503 -11.86 8.50 3.90
N TRP A 504 -10.74 8.56 3.17
CA TRP A 504 -9.59 7.68 3.37
C TRP A 504 -8.81 7.80 4.69
N SER A 505 -8.73 9.00 5.27
CA SER A 505 -8.02 9.23 6.54
C SER A 505 -8.37 10.61 7.12
N LYS A 506 -9.62 10.82 7.54
CA LYS A 506 -10.10 12.14 7.98
C LYS A 506 -9.28 12.74 9.13
N ALA A 507 -8.79 11.91 10.07
CA ALA A 507 -7.87 12.38 11.11
C ALA A 507 -6.51 12.85 10.56
N THR A 508 -5.98 12.24 9.49
CA THR A 508 -4.73 12.68 8.87
C THR A 508 -4.92 13.98 8.08
N TYR A 509 -5.97 14.09 7.26
CA TYR A 509 -6.27 15.32 6.51
C TYR A 509 -6.55 16.50 7.46
N THR A 510 -7.29 16.27 8.55
CA THR A 510 -7.60 17.32 9.55
C THR A 510 -6.34 17.77 10.29
N TYR A 511 -5.45 16.83 10.65
CA TYR A 511 -4.15 17.15 11.22
C TYR A 511 -3.27 17.93 10.23
N GLN A 512 -3.19 17.52 8.96
CA GLN A 512 -2.45 18.26 7.92
C GLN A 512 -2.99 19.69 7.76
N LYS A 513 -4.32 19.87 7.65
CA LYS A 513 -4.94 21.21 7.61
C LYS A 513 -4.51 22.07 8.79
N ALA A 514 -4.53 21.53 10.01
CA ALA A 514 -4.15 22.26 11.22
C ALA A 514 -2.64 22.56 11.26
N SER A 515 -1.79 21.60 10.89
CA SER A 515 -0.33 21.76 10.83
C SER A 515 0.11 22.80 9.80
N PHE A 516 -0.57 22.90 8.65
CA PHE A 516 -0.30 23.94 7.66
C PHE A 516 -0.83 25.31 8.11
N LEU A 517 -2.05 25.36 8.67
CA LEU A 517 -2.63 26.61 9.17
C LEU A 517 -1.81 27.24 10.32
N MET A 518 -1.16 26.43 11.17
CA MET A 518 -0.27 26.92 12.24
C MET A 518 1.04 27.52 11.72
N MET A 519 1.45 27.19 10.48
CA MET A 519 2.68 27.70 9.87
C MET A 519 2.45 28.96 9.02
N CYS A 520 1.20 29.41 8.87
CA CYS A 520 0.88 30.70 8.25
C CYS A 520 1.19 31.86 9.20
N ASP A 521 1.68 32.99 8.71
CA ASP A 521 2.04 34.14 9.56
C ASP A 521 0.81 34.80 10.25
N GLU A 522 -0.37 34.76 9.61
CA GLU A 522 -1.60 35.39 10.09
C GLU A 522 -2.34 34.59 11.20
N GLN A 523 -1.78 34.59 12.40
CA GLN A 523 -2.37 33.95 13.59
C GLN A 523 -3.36 34.87 14.32
N THR A 524 -4.50 35.17 13.68
CA THR A 524 -5.64 35.87 14.31
C THR A 524 -6.29 35.03 15.42
N GLU A 525 -7.11 35.64 16.28
CA GLU A 525 -7.89 34.90 17.29
C GLU A 525 -8.88 33.90 16.66
N GLU A 526 -9.43 34.21 15.47
CA GLU A 526 -10.25 33.27 14.70
C GLU A 526 -9.39 32.10 14.18
N THR A 527 -8.18 32.36 13.69
CA THR A 527 -7.21 31.33 13.28
C THR A 527 -6.90 30.39 14.45
N LYS A 528 -6.61 30.94 15.64
CA LYS A 528 -6.32 30.18 16.87
C LYS A 528 -7.51 29.34 17.33
N ALA A 529 -8.70 29.94 17.38
CA ALA A 529 -9.93 29.22 17.73
C ALA A 529 -10.22 28.07 16.76
N HIS A 530 -9.99 28.29 15.46
CA HIS A 530 -10.16 27.25 14.43
C HIS A 530 -9.08 26.15 14.51
N LEU A 531 -7.82 26.49 14.79
CA LEU A 531 -6.76 25.52 15.07
C LEU A 531 -7.12 24.61 16.26
N LYS A 532 -7.55 25.22 17.37
CA LYS A 532 -8.01 24.52 18.58
C LYS A 532 -9.17 23.56 18.29
N PHE A 533 -10.14 23.99 17.48
CA PHE A 533 -11.21 23.12 17.00
C PHE A 533 -10.68 21.95 16.14
N LEU A 534 -9.81 22.20 15.16
CA LEU A 534 -9.27 21.14 14.30
C LEU A 534 -8.51 20.08 15.11
N PHE A 535 -7.65 20.48 16.05
CA PHE A 535 -6.92 19.53 16.90
C PHE A 535 -7.83 18.74 17.85
N SER A 536 -8.92 19.34 18.36
CA SER A 536 -9.85 18.62 19.24
C SER A 536 -10.65 17.52 18.53
N GLU A 537 -10.87 17.65 17.21
CA GLU A 537 -11.58 16.66 16.39
C GLU A 537 -10.69 15.51 15.87
N VAL A 538 -9.39 15.71 15.67
CA VAL A 538 -8.45 14.66 15.20
C VAL A 538 -8.54 13.32 15.98
N PRO A 539 -8.63 13.30 17.34
CA PRO A 539 -8.89 12.08 18.13
C PRO A 539 -10.16 11.31 17.76
N ARG A 540 -11.21 12.02 17.36
CA ARG A 540 -12.57 11.51 17.05
C ARG A 540 -12.66 10.97 15.62
N LEU A 541 -11.93 11.59 14.69
CA LEU A 541 -11.90 11.25 13.26
C LEU A 541 -11.02 10.04 12.90
N LYS A 542 -10.32 9.45 13.88
CA LYS A 542 -9.39 8.32 13.68
C LYS A 542 -10.16 7.02 13.45
N GLN A 543 -10.02 6.44 12.27
CA GLN A 543 -10.65 5.17 11.90
C GLN A 543 -9.75 3.95 12.17
N ARG A 544 -10.09 2.80 11.58
CA ARG A 544 -9.33 1.54 11.65
C ARG A 544 -9.47 0.80 10.32
N ILE A 545 -8.41 0.09 9.93
CA ILE A 545 -8.40 -0.78 8.75
C ILE A 545 -7.81 -2.13 9.20
N ALA A 546 -8.44 -3.25 8.84
CA ALA A 546 -8.15 -4.58 9.39
C ALA A 546 -7.95 -4.59 10.93
N GLY A 547 -8.80 -3.85 11.65
CA GLY A 547 -8.82 -3.78 13.12
C GLY A 547 -7.73 -2.91 13.77
N LYS A 548 -6.95 -2.16 12.99
CA LYS A 548 -5.91 -1.26 13.51
C LYS A 548 -6.02 0.13 12.89
N SER A 549 -6.05 1.17 13.74
CA SER A 549 -5.90 2.56 13.26
C SER A 549 -4.55 2.75 12.59
N LEU A 550 -4.55 3.58 11.54
CA LEU A 550 -3.37 3.82 10.72
C LEU A 550 -2.21 4.39 11.56
N PRO A 551 -0.93 4.05 11.27
CA PRO A 551 0.21 4.58 12.01
C PRO A 551 0.26 6.12 12.04
N PHE A 552 -0.14 6.76 10.93
CA PHE A 552 -0.22 8.20 10.81
C PHE A 552 -1.35 8.83 11.63
N GLU A 553 -2.54 8.23 11.67
CA GLU A 553 -3.62 8.74 12.53
C GLU A 553 -3.23 8.63 14.02
N LYS A 554 -2.53 7.57 14.42
CA LYS A 554 -2.03 7.45 15.81
C LYS A 554 -1.01 8.54 16.16
N PHE A 555 -0.15 8.90 15.22
CA PHE A 555 0.79 10.02 15.36
C PHE A 555 0.05 11.37 15.43
N ALA A 556 -0.88 11.62 14.51
CA ALA A 556 -1.72 12.81 14.48
C ALA A 556 -2.52 13.00 15.78
N VAL A 557 -3.09 11.92 16.34
CA VAL A 557 -3.82 11.96 17.62
C VAL A 557 -2.89 12.23 18.80
N ALA A 558 -1.67 11.71 18.79
CA ALA A 558 -0.67 12.04 19.82
C ALA A 558 -0.25 13.51 19.74
N LYS A 559 0.04 14.02 18.53
CA LYS A 559 0.39 15.43 18.32
C LYS A 559 -0.75 16.40 18.64
N ALA A 560 -1.98 16.06 18.29
CA ALA A 560 -3.18 16.80 18.71
C ALA A 560 -3.37 16.85 20.23
N LYS A 561 -3.05 15.75 20.95
CA LYS A 561 -3.02 15.74 22.42
C LYS A 561 -1.88 16.61 22.97
N ARG A 562 -0.69 16.56 22.36
CA ARG A 562 0.45 17.41 22.76
C ARG A 562 0.17 18.90 22.57
N TYR A 563 -0.46 19.31 21.46
CA TYR A 563 -0.89 20.69 21.23
C TYR A 563 -1.70 21.25 22.41
N MET A 564 -2.68 20.48 22.91
CA MET A 564 -3.50 20.86 24.06
C MET A 564 -2.72 20.87 25.39
N GLU A 565 -1.66 20.08 25.52
CA GLU A 565 -0.78 20.04 26.70
C GLU A 565 0.38 21.04 26.65
N GLN A 566 0.61 21.68 25.50
CA GLN A 566 1.70 22.61 25.23
C GLN A 566 1.15 24.01 24.91
N ASN A 567 0.11 24.43 25.65
CA ASN A 567 -0.54 25.74 25.53
C ASN A 567 -0.87 26.15 24.08
N GLU A 568 -1.49 25.24 23.33
CA GLU A 568 -1.99 25.50 21.97
C GLU A 568 -0.88 25.81 20.94
N TYR A 569 0.28 25.14 21.09
CA TYR A 569 1.44 25.25 20.19
C TYR A 569 2.07 23.89 19.86
N LEU A 570 2.64 23.77 18.66
CA LEU A 570 3.53 22.68 18.23
C LEU A 570 4.72 23.26 17.47
N THR A 571 5.93 22.76 17.73
CA THR A 571 7.14 23.12 16.98
C THR A 571 7.11 22.52 15.56
N LEU A 572 7.22 23.37 14.54
CA LEU A 572 7.45 23.00 13.12
C LEU A 572 6.52 21.91 12.52
N PRO A 573 5.19 21.89 12.81
CA PRO A 573 4.35 20.72 12.51
C PRO A 573 4.22 20.39 11.00
N ALA A 574 4.32 21.38 10.09
CA ALA A 574 4.37 21.11 8.66
C ALA A 574 5.71 20.54 8.19
N VAL A 575 6.83 21.06 8.71
CA VAL A 575 8.18 20.59 8.34
C VAL A 575 8.45 19.20 8.93
N GLU A 576 7.91 18.92 10.13
CA GLU A 576 7.81 17.57 10.69
C GLU A 576 7.01 16.63 9.76
N LEU A 577 5.87 17.08 9.22
CA LEU A 577 5.09 16.31 8.26
C LEU A 577 5.89 16.02 6.97
N ILE A 578 6.60 17.01 6.40
CA ILE A 578 7.50 16.82 5.25
C ILE A 578 8.53 15.72 5.58
N TYR A 579 9.19 15.82 6.74
CA TYR A 579 10.17 14.81 7.16
C TYR A 579 9.57 13.42 7.34
N VAL A 580 8.47 13.29 8.08
CA VAL A 580 7.84 11.99 8.30
C VAL A 580 7.38 11.39 6.97
N TRP A 581 6.83 12.17 6.04
CA TRP A 581 6.41 11.65 4.71
C TRP A 581 7.57 11.41 3.73
N ASN A 582 8.83 11.62 4.15
CA ASN A 582 10.07 11.52 3.35
C ASN A 582 10.23 12.62 2.26
N GLY A 583 9.46 13.71 2.34
CA GLY A 583 9.48 14.81 1.36
C GLY A 583 10.81 15.55 1.24
N PHE A 584 11.72 15.44 2.23
CA PHE A 584 13.08 15.96 2.11
C PHE A 584 13.91 15.29 0.99
N ASN A 585 13.56 14.08 0.56
CA ASN A 585 14.15 13.48 -0.64
C ASN A 585 13.82 14.25 -1.92
N ILE A 586 12.74 15.05 -1.92
CA ILE A 586 12.29 15.89 -3.04
C ILE A 586 12.77 17.33 -2.84
N VAL A 587 12.45 17.94 -1.69
CA VAL A 587 12.89 19.30 -1.32
C VAL A 587 14.41 19.45 -1.43
N GLY A 588 15.17 18.43 -1.03
CA GLY A 588 16.63 18.41 -1.13
C GLY A 588 17.21 18.32 -2.55
N LYS A 589 16.40 18.16 -3.61
CA LYS A 589 16.87 18.18 -5.02
C LYS A 589 17.14 19.60 -5.52
N ARG A 590 16.47 20.62 -4.96
CA ARG A 590 16.51 22.01 -5.45
C ARG A 590 16.72 22.98 -4.28
N ARG A 591 17.83 23.73 -4.31
CA ARG A 591 18.15 24.75 -3.28
C ARG A 591 16.99 25.74 -2.99
N PRO A 592 16.25 26.28 -3.98
CA PRO A 592 15.12 27.17 -3.72
C PRO A 592 13.97 26.57 -2.89
N LEU A 593 13.85 25.24 -2.80
CA LEU A 593 12.89 24.57 -1.91
C LEU A 593 13.51 24.32 -0.51
N LEU A 594 14.79 23.97 -0.48
CA LEU A 594 15.51 23.61 0.75
C LEU A 594 15.87 24.82 1.62
N GLU A 595 16.24 25.95 1.01
CA GLU A 595 16.73 27.14 1.73
C GLU A 595 15.63 27.82 2.58
N PRO A 596 14.38 28.01 2.11
CA PRO A 596 13.28 28.46 2.96
C PRO A 596 13.01 27.54 4.15
N MET A 597 13.03 26.21 3.93
CA MET A 597 12.84 25.22 5.00
C MET A 597 13.95 25.31 6.05
N LEU A 598 15.21 25.47 5.61
CA LEU A 598 16.33 25.63 6.53
C LEU A 598 16.21 26.92 7.35
N MET A 599 15.88 28.07 6.72
CA MET A 599 15.71 29.35 7.45
C MET A 599 14.63 29.28 8.53
N ILE A 600 13.45 28.71 8.21
CA ILE A 600 12.35 28.52 9.17
C ILE A 600 12.80 27.65 10.35
N VAL A 601 13.54 26.57 10.08
CA VAL A 601 14.06 25.67 11.12
C VAL A 601 15.15 26.33 11.95
N GLU A 602 16.09 27.05 11.35
CA GLU A 602 17.19 27.72 12.08
C GLU A 602 16.67 28.86 12.97
N GLN A 603 15.72 29.66 12.49
CA GLN A 603 15.05 30.67 13.33
C GLN A 603 14.30 30.00 14.50
N THR A 604 13.66 28.85 14.27
CA THR A 604 12.96 28.13 15.33
C THR A 604 13.92 27.53 16.37
N VAL A 605 15.09 27.03 15.96
CA VAL A 605 16.16 26.60 16.88
C VAL A 605 16.62 27.78 17.74
N GLN A 606 16.83 28.95 17.14
CA GLN A 606 17.25 30.15 17.87
C GLN A 606 16.18 30.61 18.88
N ASN A 607 14.91 30.71 18.45
CA ASN A 607 13.79 31.07 19.33
C ASN A 607 13.67 30.13 20.55
N ILE A 608 13.90 28.82 20.38
CA ILE A 608 13.87 27.83 21.47
C ILE A 608 15.09 27.99 22.40
N LEU A 609 16.25 28.39 21.88
CA LEU A 609 17.46 28.63 22.68
C LEU A 609 17.39 29.92 23.49
N ASP A 610 16.68 30.92 23.00
CA ASP A 610 16.46 32.22 23.66
C ASP A 610 15.33 32.14 24.71
N ASP A 611 14.21 31.47 24.39
CA ASP A 611 13.14 31.15 25.35
C ASP A 611 13.49 29.95 26.25
N LYS A 612 14.62 30.09 26.96
CA LYS A 612 15.24 29.03 27.76
C LYS A 612 14.58 28.79 29.12
N ALA A 613 13.29 29.12 29.24
CA ALA A 613 12.48 28.74 30.38
C ALA A 613 12.31 27.21 30.44
N SER A 614 12.14 26.66 31.65
CA SER A 614 12.08 25.22 31.92
C SER A 614 10.75 24.56 31.51
N HIS A 615 10.33 24.78 30.27
CA HIS A 615 9.13 24.17 29.69
C HIS A 615 9.24 22.64 29.67
N LYS A 616 8.16 21.98 30.12
CA LYS A 616 8.02 20.52 30.19
C LYS A 616 8.44 19.76 28.91
N TYR A 617 8.32 20.41 27.76
CA TYR A 617 8.62 19.84 26.43
C TYR A 617 9.80 20.55 25.73
N TYR A 618 10.66 21.26 26.45
CA TYR A 618 11.84 21.95 25.90
C TYR A 618 12.71 21.01 25.05
N PHE A 619 13.19 19.90 25.64
CA PHE A 619 14.06 18.95 24.95
C PHE A 619 13.35 18.27 23.77
N ASP A 620 12.05 18.02 23.86
CA ASP A 620 11.26 17.49 22.75
C ASP A 620 11.12 18.50 21.59
N ASN A 621 10.92 19.80 21.88
CA ASN A 621 10.85 20.87 20.88
C ASN A 621 12.22 21.07 20.22
N TYR A 622 13.26 21.22 21.04
CA TYR A 622 14.64 21.46 20.61
C TYR A 622 15.18 20.30 19.77
N SER A 623 14.96 19.06 20.21
CA SER A 623 15.41 17.88 19.48
C SER A 623 14.65 17.64 18.17
N LEU A 624 13.38 18.05 18.07
CA LEU A 624 12.67 18.05 16.78
C LEU A 624 13.26 19.10 15.83
N ALA A 625 13.51 20.32 16.31
CA ALA A 625 14.11 21.38 15.52
C ALA A 625 15.53 21.03 15.04
N LEU A 626 16.37 20.44 15.91
CA LEU A 626 17.70 19.93 15.54
C LEU A 626 17.65 18.75 14.56
N LEU A 627 16.71 17.80 14.72
CA LEU A 627 16.55 16.70 13.78
C LEU A 627 16.21 17.23 12.38
N LEU A 628 15.29 18.19 12.28
CA LEU A 628 14.94 18.84 11.01
C LEU A 628 16.12 19.66 10.46
N LYS A 629 16.86 20.37 11.32
CA LYS A 629 18.06 21.14 10.93
C LYS A 629 19.12 20.21 10.34
N GLY A 630 19.43 19.10 11.01
CA GLY A 630 20.38 18.10 10.54
C GLY A 630 19.97 17.49 9.20
N VAL A 631 18.67 17.21 8.99
CA VAL A 631 18.16 16.75 7.68
C VAL A 631 18.38 17.80 6.59
N CYS A 632 18.03 19.06 6.84
CA CYS A 632 18.27 20.16 5.90
C CYS A 632 19.77 20.32 5.57
N LEU A 633 20.64 20.32 6.58
CA LEU A 633 22.09 20.40 6.44
C LEU A 633 22.67 19.20 5.67
N ARG A 634 22.16 17.99 5.90
CA ARG A 634 22.54 16.77 5.16
C ARG A 634 22.21 16.90 3.67
N HIS A 635 21.03 17.41 3.31
CA HIS A 635 20.66 17.68 1.92
C HIS A 635 21.41 18.88 1.30
N ARG A 636 21.87 19.84 2.12
CA ARG A 636 22.76 20.95 1.71
C ARG A 636 24.23 20.51 1.55
N GLY A 637 24.58 19.28 1.92
CA GLY A 637 25.94 18.73 1.88
C GLY A 637 26.83 19.10 3.08
N GLN A 638 26.28 19.77 4.09
CA GLN A 638 27.00 20.19 5.30
C GLN A 638 27.05 19.06 6.34
N LEU A 639 27.67 17.94 5.95
CA LEU A 639 27.60 16.66 6.69
C LEU A 639 28.08 16.78 8.14
N PHE A 640 29.18 17.47 8.43
CA PHE A 640 29.67 17.61 9.81
C PHE A 640 28.65 18.32 10.72
N GLN A 641 28.03 19.40 10.25
CA GLN A 641 27.02 20.15 11.02
C GLN A 641 25.73 19.34 11.18
N ALA A 642 25.38 18.51 10.20
CA ALA A 642 24.27 17.56 10.31
C ALA A 642 24.55 16.45 11.33
N GLU A 643 25.77 15.90 11.34
CA GLU A 643 26.24 14.90 12.31
C GLU A 643 26.17 15.44 13.74
N GLN A 644 26.64 16.67 13.97
CA GLN A 644 26.50 17.37 15.26
C GLN A 644 25.02 17.48 15.70
N CYS A 645 24.12 17.96 14.82
CA CYS A 645 22.69 18.08 15.14
C CYS A 645 22.08 16.72 15.56
N PHE A 646 22.41 15.63 14.85
CA PHE A 646 21.87 14.30 15.18
C PHE A 646 22.49 13.71 16.45
N GLN A 647 23.78 13.97 16.71
CA GLN A 647 24.44 13.55 17.96
C GLN A 647 23.84 14.28 19.17
N GLU A 648 23.54 15.59 19.06
CA GLU A 648 22.91 16.38 20.12
C GLU A 648 21.46 15.94 20.39
N VAL A 649 20.69 15.60 19.35
CA VAL A 649 19.38 14.93 19.52
C VAL A 649 19.52 13.63 20.32
N ILE A 650 20.59 12.87 20.10
CA ILE A 650 20.83 11.59 20.77
C ILE A 650 21.30 11.76 22.22
N SER A 651 22.05 12.82 22.57
CA SER A 651 22.40 13.09 23.97
C SER A 651 21.17 13.41 24.84
N ASN A 652 20.13 13.99 24.24
CA ASN A 652 18.87 14.34 24.92
C ASN A 652 17.95 13.12 25.17
N GLU A 653 18.40 11.87 24.94
CA GLU A 653 17.58 10.64 25.00
C GLU A 653 16.83 10.45 26.34
N ASN A 654 17.43 10.88 27.45
CA ASN A 654 16.84 10.75 28.78
C ASN A 654 15.80 11.84 29.09
N ASP A 655 16.00 13.05 28.54
CA ASP A 655 15.24 14.26 28.85
C ASP A 655 13.96 14.43 28.00
N LEU A 656 13.82 13.65 26.92
CA LEU A 656 12.60 13.62 26.10
C LEU A 656 11.40 13.10 26.90
N VAL A 657 10.35 13.91 27.04
CA VAL A 657 9.15 13.53 27.79
C VAL A 657 8.13 12.81 26.90
N TYR A 658 7.99 13.23 25.63
CA TYR A 658 6.87 12.84 24.76
C TYR A 658 7.32 12.17 23.45
N ASP A 659 8.13 12.86 22.63
CA ASP A 659 8.50 12.45 21.27
C ASP A 659 9.73 11.52 21.27
N LYS A 660 9.69 10.46 22.07
CA LYS A 660 10.73 9.41 22.14
C LYS A 660 10.94 8.64 20.82
N TYR A 661 10.27 9.03 19.74
CA TYR A 661 10.54 8.59 18.36
C TYR A 661 11.73 9.33 17.74
N LEU A 662 12.08 10.54 18.21
CA LEU A 662 13.15 11.37 17.64
C LEU A 662 14.51 10.66 17.67
N ILE A 663 14.84 10.01 18.79
CA ILE A 663 16.13 9.32 18.99
C ILE A 663 16.38 8.20 17.96
N PRO A 664 15.52 7.17 17.81
CA PRO A 664 15.75 6.15 16.78
C PRO A 664 15.73 6.72 15.35
N TYR A 665 14.99 7.81 15.10
CA TYR A 665 15.05 8.49 13.80
C TYR A 665 16.39 9.20 13.58
N ALA A 666 16.95 9.92 14.57
CA ALA A 666 18.26 10.55 14.50
C ALA A 666 19.40 9.52 14.30
N VAL A 667 19.32 8.37 14.99
CA VAL A 667 20.26 7.25 14.80
C VAL A 667 20.20 6.71 13.35
N VAL A 668 19.03 6.76 12.69
CA VAL A 668 18.90 6.36 11.27
C VAL A 668 19.37 7.47 10.32
N GLU A 669 19.19 8.76 10.64
CA GLU A 669 19.79 9.84 9.85
C GLU A 669 21.33 9.83 9.93
N LEU A 670 21.91 9.52 11.10
CA LEU A 670 23.35 9.23 11.21
C LEU A 670 23.75 8.03 10.36
N ALA A 671 22.96 6.94 10.34
CA ALA A 671 23.25 5.80 9.47
C ALA A 671 23.20 6.15 7.97
N ILE A 672 22.38 7.11 7.55
CA ILE A 672 22.33 7.63 6.18
C ILE A 672 23.54 8.54 5.91
N LEU A 673 23.90 9.39 6.87
CA LEU A 673 25.05 10.29 6.79
C LEU A 673 26.38 9.52 6.71
N TYR A 674 26.55 8.48 7.52
CA TYR A 674 27.70 7.58 7.48
C TYR A 674 27.76 6.74 6.21
N LEU A 675 26.60 6.44 5.58
CA LEU A 675 26.57 5.80 4.27
C LEU A 675 27.06 6.75 3.16
N LEU A 676 26.71 8.04 3.24
CA LEU A 676 27.26 9.09 2.36
C LEU A 676 28.75 9.38 2.61
N GLN A 677 29.32 8.90 3.73
CA GLN A 677 30.75 8.95 4.06
C GLN A 677 31.45 7.58 3.90
N GLU A 678 30.77 6.58 3.33
CA GLU A 678 31.26 5.19 3.14
C GLU A 678 31.71 4.46 4.44
N ARG A 679 31.33 4.98 5.63
CA ARG A 679 31.65 4.45 6.97
C ARG A 679 30.80 3.23 7.33
N MET A 680 30.97 2.15 6.56
CA MET A 680 30.06 0.99 6.51
C MET A 680 29.83 0.29 7.85
N ASP A 681 30.80 0.27 8.78
CA ASP A 681 30.61 -0.34 10.11
C ASP A 681 29.81 0.54 11.08
N ASP A 682 29.96 1.87 11.01
CA ASP A 682 29.10 2.81 11.73
C ASP A 682 27.64 2.71 11.25
N VAL A 683 27.44 2.53 9.93
CA VAL A 683 26.11 2.25 9.35
C VAL A 683 25.52 0.95 9.92
N LYS A 684 26.29 -0.15 9.95
CA LYS A 684 25.85 -1.44 10.53
C LYS A 684 25.47 -1.26 12.01
N SER A 685 26.29 -0.54 12.78
CA SER A 685 26.11 -0.26 14.21
C SER A 685 24.84 0.56 14.48
N CYS A 686 24.67 1.70 13.81
CA CYS A 686 23.50 2.57 13.97
C CYS A 686 22.20 1.85 13.59
N LEU A 687 22.19 1.11 12.47
CA LEU A 687 21.03 0.29 12.06
C LEU A 687 20.80 -0.93 12.96
N HIS A 688 21.75 -1.31 13.82
CA HIS A 688 21.53 -2.27 14.90
C HIS A 688 20.86 -1.58 16.10
N ARG A 689 21.46 -0.50 16.62
CA ARG A 689 20.96 0.31 17.75
C ARG A 689 19.49 0.70 17.53
N ALA A 690 19.17 1.31 16.39
CA ALA A 690 17.82 1.75 16.03
C ALA A 690 16.76 0.62 16.01
N LYS A 691 17.15 -0.60 15.61
CA LYS A 691 16.25 -1.77 15.46
C LYS A 691 16.10 -2.60 16.74
N LYS A 692 17.00 -2.46 17.71
CA LYS A 692 17.08 -3.34 18.90
C LYS A 692 16.76 -2.64 20.21
N ASN A 693 17.27 -1.42 20.39
CA ASN A 693 17.22 -0.72 21.67
C ASN A 693 15.84 -0.08 21.85
N TYR A 694 15.32 0.59 20.82
CA TYR A 694 14.06 1.33 20.85
C TYR A 694 12.85 0.47 20.41
N LYS A 695 11.71 0.61 21.10
CA LYS A 695 10.44 -0.09 20.79
C LYS A 695 9.25 0.78 21.21
N GLY A 696 8.08 0.59 20.60
CA GLY A 696 6.81 1.19 21.07
C GLY A 696 6.63 2.70 20.83
N TYR A 697 7.62 3.36 20.22
CA TYR A 697 7.55 4.77 19.84
C TYR A 697 6.59 5.01 18.65
N ALA A 698 6.18 6.26 18.44
CA ALA A 698 5.34 6.63 17.31
C ALA A 698 6.03 6.29 15.98
N LEU A 699 5.25 5.87 14.97
CA LEU A 699 5.75 5.57 13.62
C LEU A 699 6.84 4.45 13.53
N GLU A 700 7.07 3.65 14.59
CA GLU A 700 8.04 2.53 14.65
C GLU A 700 7.95 1.57 13.44
N SER A 701 6.77 1.36 12.86
CA SER A 701 6.62 0.57 11.62
C SER A 701 7.33 1.20 10.43
N ARG A 702 7.24 2.52 10.29
CA ARG A 702 7.77 3.31 9.16
C ARG A 702 9.28 3.40 9.21
N LEU A 703 9.86 3.62 10.40
CA LEU A 703 11.32 3.54 10.56
C LEU A 703 11.85 2.13 10.27
N HIS A 704 11.13 1.07 10.66
CA HIS A 704 11.54 -0.29 10.30
C HIS A 704 11.51 -0.57 8.79
N PHE A 705 10.67 0.11 8.00
CA PHE A 705 10.77 0.09 6.53
C PHE A 705 12.01 0.85 6.03
N ARG A 706 12.31 2.06 6.55
CA ARG A 706 13.56 2.80 6.23
C ARG A 706 14.84 2.01 6.59
N ILE A 707 14.84 1.30 7.71
CA ILE A 707 15.97 0.42 8.12
C ILE A 707 16.08 -0.82 7.21
N HIS A 708 14.97 -1.33 6.67
CA HIS A 708 14.96 -2.43 5.68
C HIS A 708 15.45 -1.95 4.31
N ALA A 709 15.00 -0.78 3.87
CA ALA A 709 15.44 -0.09 2.66
C ALA A 709 16.96 0.05 2.57
N ILE A 710 17.57 0.69 3.58
CA ILE A 710 19.02 0.93 3.59
C ILE A 710 19.76 -0.42 3.52
N LYS A 711 19.33 -1.42 4.30
CA LYS A 711 19.97 -2.75 4.25
C LYS A 711 19.84 -3.46 2.90
N LEU A 712 18.71 -3.29 2.19
CA LEU A 712 18.54 -3.81 0.84
C LEU A 712 19.46 -3.10 -0.17
N GLN A 713 19.70 -1.79 -0.02
CA GLN A 713 20.70 -1.06 -0.81
C GLN A 713 22.11 -1.60 -0.54
N LEU A 714 22.52 -1.73 0.74
CA LEU A 714 23.84 -2.27 1.10
C LEU A 714 24.09 -3.67 0.52
N GLN A 715 23.06 -4.53 0.51
CA GLN A 715 23.15 -5.87 -0.06
C GLN A 715 23.35 -5.86 -1.58
N LEU A 716 22.69 -4.93 -2.30
CA LEU A 716 22.85 -4.79 -3.75
C LEU A 716 24.23 -4.24 -4.12
N SER A 717 24.74 -3.24 -3.40
CA SER A 717 26.11 -2.74 -3.59
C SER A 717 27.15 -3.83 -3.35
N GLY A 718 27.00 -4.62 -2.28
CA GLY A 718 27.89 -5.75 -1.98
C GLY A 718 27.90 -6.82 -3.08
N SER A 719 26.74 -7.20 -3.61
CA SER A 719 26.67 -8.19 -4.70
C SER A 719 27.29 -7.70 -6.01
N ASN A 720 27.32 -6.38 -6.25
CA ASN A 720 27.98 -5.85 -7.44
C ASN A 720 29.51 -5.89 -7.29
N SER A 721 30.05 -5.58 -6.10
CA SER A 721 31.50 -5.64 -5.84
C SER A 721 32.11 -7.04 -5.95
N GLU A 722 31.32 -8.11 -5.76
CA GLU A 722 31.77 -9.49 -6.00
C GLU A 722 31.83 -9.88 -7.50
N THR A 723 31.29 -9.04 -8.39
CA THR A 723 31.30 -9.25 -9.85
C THR A 723 32.20 -8.28 -10.63
N SER A 724 32.60 -7.13 -10.06
CA SER A 724 33.52 -6.18 -10.68
C SER A 724 35.00 -6.56 -10.46
N GLY A 725 35.35 -7.80 -10.77
CA GLY A 725 36.63 -8.44 -10.40
C GLY A 725 37.82 -8.23 -11.33
N THR A 726 37.77 -7.33 -12.33
CA THR A 726 38.97 -7.01 -13.15
C THR A 726 38.85 -5.68 -13.91
N ARG A 727 40.02 -5.09 -14.24
CA ARG A 727 40.24 -3.92 -15.12
C ARG A 727 39.75 -2.56 -14.58
N THR A 728 40.62 -1.91 -13.82
CA THR A 728 40.71 -0.44 -13.77
C THR A 728 41.04 0.16 -15.15
N PRO A 729 40.56 1.37 -15.43
CA PRO A 729 41.32 2.34 -16.20
C PRO A 729 41.56 3.64 -15.39
N THR A 730 42.82 4.07 -15.31
CA THR A 730 43.19 5.42 -14.86
C THR A 730 43.03 6.41 -16.00
N SER A 731 42.41 7.57 -15.75
CA SER A 731 42.86 8.87 -16.28
C SER A 731 42.04 10.05 -15.75
N THR A 732 42.72 10.96 -15.08
CA THR A 732 42.40 12.40 -15.18
C THR A 732 42.98 12.92 -16.49
N HIS A 733 42.24 13.74 -17.26
CA HIS A 733 42.68 15.07 -17.68
C HIS A 733 41.62 15.86 -18.47
N SER A 734 41.93 17.13 -18.69
CA SER A 734 41.06 18.23 -19.13
C SER A 734 40.69 18.28 -20.61
N PHE A 735 39.61 19.00 -20.91
CA PHE A 735 39.14 19.40 -22.25
C PHE A 735 40.20 20.04 -23.16
N THR A 736 40.13 19.73 -24.47
CA THR A 736 40.06 20.70 -25.58
C THR A 736 39.54 20.02 -26.86
N PRO A 737 38.91 20.74 -27.82
CA PRO A 737 38.25 20.14 -28.99
C PRO A 737 39.13 20.12 -30.26
N GLY A 738 38.94 19.10 -31.11
CA GLY A 738 39.59 18.93 -32.42
C GLY A 738 38.82 17.96 -33.33
N ALA A 739 38.91 18.11 -34.65
CA ALA A 739 37.91 17.60 -35.60
C ALA A 739 38.35 16.43 -36.50
N SER A 740 37.35 15.83 -37.18
CA SER A 740 37.42 15.07 -38.46
C SER A 740 37.93 13.61 -38.46
N GLY A 741 37.50 12.86 -39.49
CA GLY A 741 37.92 11.48 -39.82
C GLY A 741 37.21 10.38 -39.02
N SER A 742 36.23 9.59 -39.49
CA SER A 742 35.92 8.91 -40.77
C SER A 742 36.45 7.46 -40.89
N LEU A 743 35.50 6.54 -41.11
CA LEU A 743 35.61 5.23 -41.78
C LEU A 743 36.17 4.01 -41.01
N ASP A 744 35.33 2.97 -41.04
CA ASP A 744 35.59 1.54 -41.24
C ASP A 744 36.44 0.73 -40.25
N LYS A 745 35.79 -0.32 -39.69
CA LYS A 745 36.08 -1.67 -40.16
C LYS A 745 34.97 -2.70 -39.93
N GLU A 746 34.93 -3.65 -40.86
CA GLU A 746 34.03 -4.80 -40.93
C GLU A 746 34.69 -6.08 -40.35
N TRP A 747 33.87 -7.14 -40.24
CA TRP A 747 34.24 -8.57 -40.39
C TRP A 747 34.81 -9.45 -39.23
N THR A 748 33.91 -10.31 -38.73
CA THR A 748 33.98 -11.81 -38.65
C THR A 748 35.00 -12.59 -37.77
N GLY A 749 34.54 -13.77 -37.31
CA GLY A 749 35.33 -14.89 -36.73
C GLY A 749 34.92 -15.19 -35.28
N PHE A 750 34.20 -16.26 -34.89
CA PHE A 750 34.46 -17.71 -35.05
C PHE A 750 35.89 -18.11 -34.63
N SER A 751 36.14 -19.05 -33.70
CA SER A 751 35.30 -20.19 -33.24
C SER A 751 35.53 -20.60 -31.76
N ASP A 752 34.65 -21.48 -31.27
CA ASP A 752 34.86 -22.47 -30.17
C ASP A 752 36.11 -23.37 -30.45
N PRO A 753 36.71 -24.15 -29.50
CA PRO A 753 35.97 -25.23 -28.80
C PRO A 753 36.45 -25.73 -27.40
N THR A 754 35.52 -26.38 -26.66
CA THR A 754 35.68 -27.62 -25.82
C THR A 754 36.74 -27.77 -24.72
N GLY A 755 36.36 -28.42 -23.61
CA GLY A 755 37.29 -29.19 -22.75
C GLY A 755 36.75 -29.59 -21.37
N ASP A 756 36.41 -30.87 -21.17
CA ASP A 756 36.09 -31.44 -19.84
C ASP A 756 37.34 -31.75 -19.01
N SER A 757 37.22 -31.68 -17.67
CA SER A 757 37.66 -32.74 -16.75
C SER A 757 37.32 -32.44 -15.28
N ASP A 758 36.80 -33.42 -14.56
CA ASP A 758 36.64 -33.41 -13.10
C ASP A 758 37.98 -33.45 -12.34
N VAL A 759 37.96 -33.15 -11.03
CA VAL A 759 38.60 -33.96 -9.98
C VAL A 759 38.10 -33.52 -8.59
N ASP A 760 37.97 -34.49 -7.69
CA ASP A 760 37.40 -34.34 -6.34
C ASP A 760 38.33 -33.68 -5.28
N SER A 761 37.67 -33.31 -4.18
CA SER A 761 38.13 -32.90 -2.85
C SER A 761 39.55 -33.29 -2.38
N VAL A 762 40.11 -32.44 -1.48
CA VAL A 762 40.60 -32.88 -0.15
C VAL A 762 40.63 -31.69 0.84
N ASN A 763 40.76 -31.98 2.15
CA ASN A 763 40.58 -31.05 3.27
C ASN A 763 41.85 -30.94 4.16
N MET A 764 41.83 -29.96 5.09
CA MET A 764 42.65 -29.83 6.33
C MET A 764 44.03 -29.12 6.33
N ASN A 765 44.06 -28.04 7.14
CA ASN A 765 45.03 -27.72 8.22
C ASN A 765 46.51 -27.36 7.95
N GLY A 766 47.00 -26.33 8.67
CA GLY A 766 48.43 -25.98 8.82
C GLY A 766 48.68 -24.46 8.88
N VAL A 767 48.56 -23.74 10.01
CA VAL A 767 49.46 -23.63 11.19
C VAL A 767 50.56 -22.54 11.04
N THR A 768 50.99 -21.95 12.17
CA THR A 768 51.83 -20.73 12.37
C THR A 768 51.06 -19.41 12.15
N GLY A 769 51.30 -18.30 12.88
CA GLY A 769 52.32 -17.98 13.90
C GLY A 769 53.24 -16.83 13.42
N SER A 770 53.64 -15.81 14.20
CA SER A 770 53.54 -15.62 15.66
C SER A 770 53.86 -14.17 16.12
N ILE A 771 53.47 -13.80 17.35
CA ILE A 771 54.20 -12.95 18.33
C ILE A 771 54.31 -11.39 18.16
N THR A 772 53.59 -10.67 19.05
CA THR A 772 53.98 -9.42 19.79
C THR A 772 54.15 -8.07 19.05
N THR A 773 54.10 -6.88 19.67
CA THR A 773 53.87 -6.45 21.09
C THR A 773 53.21 -5.05 21.14
N GLY A 774 52.50 -4.71 22.22
CA GLY A 774 52.07 -3.33 22.50
C GLY A 774 50.99 -3.24 23.57
N ARG A 775 51.36 -2.89 24.81
CA ARG A 775 50.47 -2.91 25.99
C ARG A 775 50.74 -1.71 26.88
N PHE A 776 49.69 -1.07 27.40
CA PHE A 776 49.74 -0.27 28.62
C PHE A 776 48.35 -0.26 29.31
N ASP A 777 48.25 -1.05 30.36
CA ASP A 777 47.31 -0.91 31.50
C ASP A 777 47.86 0.21 32.42
N SER A 778 47.11 0.88 33.32
CA SER A 778 45.72 0.79 33.79
C SER A 778 45.29 2.24 34.25
N GLU A 779 44.30 2.59 35.09
CA GLU A 779 43.44 1.84 36.02
C GLU A 779 42.04 2.49 36.24
N ILE A 780 41.78 3.13 37.41
CA ILE A 780 40.44 3.32 38.01
C ILE A 780 40.33 4.64 38.79
N ASN A 781 39.22 5.38 38.63
CA ASN A 781 38.43 6.01 39.71
C ASN A 781 37.09 6.54 39.16
#